data_AF-A0A6G0J709-F1
#
_entry.id   AF-A0A6G0J709-F1
#
_cell.length_a   1.000
_cell.length_b   1.000
_cell.length_c   1.000
_cell.angle_alpha   90.00
_cell.angle_beta   90.00
_cell.angle_gamma   90.00
#
_symmetry.space_group_name_H-M   'P 1'
#
loop_
_entity.id
_entity.type
_entity.pdbx_description
1 polymer ?
#
loop_
_entity_poly.entity_id
_entity_poly.type
_entity_poly.pdbx_seq_one_letter_code
_entity_poly.pdbx_strand_id
1 'polypeptide(L)'
;MFRLRCVNSFTFLRRFLHGGPVNRDHVLEQLRVCSAEDEVFDVVGKNKTKLTVSHVSHAVEMLWQFQKEKPQILRTVELVRSHPQFLTLRVLAENKIAVMEDFMLADILYSILRLNIDPHDSLVQQLISEAWLRLDRFPMSSLSKFAICLSDQGLQHSPLMGNIANIVAQRLSSIDDIRILTTLMISISSLLSPRLRDALIDRADHLLDTMDASNYNSPRRVVQFLRNIKHSNRPLLEKCNKVLLCNIPSLDAENISIIMGLYQSLQFNDCDFRLAVKHRLIELLDTSTDAFSFTKLFVALAPMATEEIRERLENTALLVADELSAHQALAVCEALEEIKSRNLKLLNRVASVIQRNLDVYRPVEVARITQTLFFLHYQNPELFNKLRNTLVNFLQRSFLPYEVIMLARVLSMLPSPRLYDIMISRANAVVSQCSLNDLNTLSFAIAKWVRSDPSYRHNTPSKYVRLLQNLNRCGQERLRTADRLDLVLEELKYMSGEWFEEMLVEETMATLQRMIDQINWTNMTELALFLTKINHLCPPLMDRIASVAIKDIDKLHYTATYATLLPFSTLNYDTPQADELYDVCIRHVTPRLSSFDPHLLVLMAYSLAVADCFPEVIIKEIFSIDFLGRLDSQLETIPDGLNLRTRQRLMELNRAVCLQCPEFQVPWFHERHCRKLQKKRYVVVSPAQQQIHKMLSEVLGGINRVQVAVVTPYFYTVEFECVLDKHLQSLPYSDTNTLQMSDRGKVLWTMSPEENIRDEIPPGAQRVAVDFLDSKTFCKNTHHIKGEALMRKRHLEILGYRVVQIPHFEWNSMELSTQDAWKEYLKRKIFKELSP
;
A
#
# COMPACT_ATOMS: atom_id res chain seq x y z
N MET A 1 -44.75 -22.84 -13.87
CA MET A 1 -44.55 -23.58 -15.13
C MET A 1 -43.66 -22.76 -16.07
N PHE A 2 -42.35 -22.70 -15.76
CA PHE A 2 -41.34 -22.04 -16.60
C PHE A 2 -40.20 -23.04 -16.82
N ARG A 3 -40.00 -23.42 -18.08
CA ARG A 3 -38.96 -24.34 -18.55
C ARG A 3 -37.62 -23.59 -18.61
N LEU A 4 -36.71 -23.88 -17.70
CA LEU A 4 -35.30 -23.51 -17.82
C LEU A 4 -34.61 -24.53 -18.72
N ARG A 5 -34.33 -24.12 -19.96
CA ARG A 5 -33.37 -24.80 -20.85
C ARG A 5 -31.98 -24.56 -20.29
N CYS A 6 -31.42 -25.55 -19.59
CA CYS A 6 -29.99 -25.60 -19.33
C CYS A 6 -29.25 -25.82 -20.65
N VAL A 7 -28.43 -24.83 -21.02
CA VAL A 7 -27.46 -24.95 -22.10
C VAL A 7 -26.34 -25.87 -21.60
N ASN A 8 -26.35 -27.10 -22.12
CA ASN A 8 -25.41 -28.15 -21.82
C ASN A 8 -23.97 -27.77 -22.20
N SER A 9 -23.07 -27.76 -21.22
CA SER A 9 -21.60 -27.71 -21.38
C SER A 9 -21.00 -29.03 -21.93
N PHE A 10 -21.81 -29.90 -22.52
CA PHE A 10 -21.42 -31.23 -23.04
C PHE A 10 -20.69 -31.19 -24.40
N THR A 11 -20.30 -30.02 -24.90
CA THR A 11 -19.79 -29.87 -26.27
C THR A 11 -18.29 -30.10 -26.43
N PHE A 12 -17.48 -30.13 -25.37
CA PHE A 12 -16.01 -30.22 -25.52
C PHE A 12 -15.44 -31.65 -25.59
N LEU A 13 -16.24 -32.69 -25.30
CA LEU A 13 -15.81 -34.10 -25.39
C LEU A 13 -16.32 -34.82 -26.65
N ARG A 14 -17.00 -34.12 -27.56
CA ARG A 14 -17.69 -34.74 -28.70
C ARG A 14 -16.87 -34.89 -29.99
N ARG A 15 -15.56 -34.61 -29.98
CA ARG A 15 -14.78 -34.45 -31.24
C ARG A 15 -13.61 -35.40 -31.50
N PHE A 16 -13.37 -36.42 -30.69
CA PHE A 16 -12.45 -37.49 -31.06
C PHE A 16 -13.09 -38.85 -30.85
N LEU A 17 -12.91 -39.73 -31.84
CA LEU A 17 -13.46 -41.10 -31.99
C LEU A 17 -14.73 -41.21 -32.86
N HIS A 18 -14.59 -40.95 -34.15
CA HIS A 18 -15.31 -41.74 -35.16
C HIS A 18 -14.30 -42.62 -35.92
N GLY A 19 -14.46 -43.94 -35.79
CA GLY A 19 -13.88 -44.93 -36.70
C GLY A 19 -13.33 -46.20 -36.04
N GLY A 20 -14.15 -47.25 -35.94
CA GLY A 20 -13.72 -48.64 -35.60
C GLY A 20 -14.62 -49.33 -34.56
N PRO A 21 -14.92 -50.64 -34.66
CA PRO A 21 -16.04 -51.29 -33.99
C PRO A 21 -15.83 -51.36 -32.47
N VAL A 22 -16.55 -50.53 -31.72
CA VAL A 22 -16.38 -50.39 -30.26
C VAL A 22 -17.11 -51.51 -29.53
N ASN A 23 -16.33 -52.38 -28.88
CA ASN A 23 -16.78 -53.22 -27.77
C ASN A 23 -17.34 -52.26 -26.68
N ARG A 24 -18.66 -52.16 -26.54
CA ARG A 24 -19.29 -51.17 -25.64
C ARG A 24 -18.97 -51.55 -24.20
N ASP A 25 -18.25 -50.67 -23.51
CA ASP A 25 -17.94 -50.87 -22.11
C ASP A 25 -19.18 -50.61 -21.25
N HIS A 26 -19.93 -51.68 -20.98
CA HIS A 26 -21.20 -51.63 -20.26
C HIS A 26 -21.08 -51.03 -18.84
N VAL A 27 -19.93 -51.16 -18.17
CA VAL A 27 -19.74 -50.58 -16.83
C VAL A 27 -19.56 -49.08 -16.93
N LEU A 28 -18.84 -48.59 -17.95
CA LEU A 28 -18.68 -47.17 -18.19
C LEU A 28 -19.98 -46.49 -18.63
N GLU A 29 -20.84 -47.18 -19.40
CA GLU A 29 -22.19 -46.70 -19.71
C GLU A 29 -23.08 -46.63 -18.46
N GLN A 30 -23.00 -47.61 -17.56
CA GLN A 30 -23.73 -47.57 -16.28
C GLN A 30 -23.27 -46.41 -15.40
N LEU A 31 -21.97 -46.15 -15.29
CA LEU A 31 -21.44 -45.03 -14.53
C LEU A 31 -21.91 -43.68 -15.10
N ARG A 32 -21.92 -43.51 -16.44
CA ARG A 32 -22.34 -42.25 -17.09
C ARG A 32 -23.80 -41.84 -16.83
N VAL A 33 -24.65 -42.80 -16.46
CA VAL A 33 -26.08 -42.55 -16.19
C VAL A 33 -26.33 -42.25 -14.71
N CYS A 34 -25.35 -42.47 -13.82
CA CYS A 34 -25.49 -42.16 -12.41
C CYS A 34 -25.72 -40.66 -12.19
N SER A 35 -26.64 -40.35 -11.29
CA SER A 35 -27.05 -39.00 -10.89
C SER A 35 -26.75 -38.67 -9.43
N ALA A 36 -26.36 -39.67 -8.64
CA ALA A 36 -26.03 -39.54 -7.22
C ALA A 36 -24.87 -40.45 -6.80
N GLU A 37 -24.25 -40.16 -5.65
CA GLU A 37 -23.11 -40.92 -5.12
C GLU A 37 -23.45 -42.40 -4.85
N ASP A 38 -24.65 -42.68 -4.34
CA ASP A 38 -25.09 -44.04 -3.98
C ASP A 38 -25.19 -44.94 -5.23
N GLU A 39 -25.65 -44.40 -6.36
CA GLU A 39 -25.76 -45.12 -7.63
C GLU A 39 -24.37 -45.50 -8.17
N VAL A 40 -23.38 -44.61 -8.01
CA VAL A 40 -21.98 -44.90 -8.36
C VAL A 40 -21.46 -46.05 -7.49
N PHE A 41 -21.72 -46.01 -6.20
CA PHE A 41 -21.30 -47.07 -5.29
C PHE A 41 -21.98 -48.41 -5.55
N ASP A 42 -23.24 -48.41 -5.97
CA ASP A 42 -23.96 -49.62 -6.38
C ASP A 42 -23.34 -50.26 -7.64
N VAL A 43 -23.00 -49.45 -8.65
CA VAL A 43 -22.35 -49.92 -9.88
C VAL A 43 -20.96 -50.48 -9.57
N VAL A 44 -20.18 -49.80 -8.73
CA VAL A 44 -18.87 -50.26 -8.25
C VAL A 44 -19.00 -51.56 -7.46
N GLY A 45 -20.01 -51.65 -6.59
CA GLY A 45 -20.28 -52.82 -5.75
C GLY A 45 -20.65 -54.07 -6.56
N LYS A 46 -21.44 -53.92 -7.63
CA LYS A 46 -21.87 -55.02 -8.52
C LYS A 46 -20.77 -55.51 -9.46
N ASN A 47 -19.77 -54.68 -9.76
CA ASN A 47 -18.77 -54.94 -10.80
C ASN A 47 -17.32 -55.04 -10.31
N LYS A 48 -17.08 -55.24 -8.99
CA LYS A 48 -15.74 -55.18 -8.36
C LYS A 48 -14.61 -55.88 -9.14
N THR A 49 -14.86 -57.05 -9.70
CA THR A 49 -13.86 -57.86 -10.44
C THR A 49 -13.63 -57.40 -11.89
N LYS A 50 -14.51 -56.57 -12.44
CA LYS A 50 -14.48 -56.05 -13.82
C LYS A 50 -14.03 -54.60 -13.92
N LEU A 51 -13.75 -53.94 -12.80
CA LEU A 51 -13.34 -52.53 -12.78
C LEU A 51 -11.95 -52.37 -13.41
N THR A 52 -11.87 -51.67 -14.52
CA THR A 52 -10.63 -51.24 -15.19
C THR A 52 -10.13 -49.94 -14.55
N VAL A 53 -8.94 -49.49 -14.95
CA VAL A 53 -8.42 -48.18 -14.51
C VAL A 53 -9.36 -47.04 -14.92
N SER A 54 -9.90 -47.08 -16.15
CA SER A 54 -10.84 -46.07 -16.64
C SER A 54 -12.13 -46.04 -15.81
N HIS A 55 -12.65 -47.19 -15.37
CA HIS A 55 -13.79 -47.26 -14.45
C HIS A 55 -13.52 -46.62 -13.11
N VAL A 56 -12.34 -46.88 -12.53
CA VAL A 56 -11.95 -46.30 -11.24
C VAL A 56 -11.78 -44.80 -11.36
N SER A 57 -11.07 -44.32 -12.39
CA SER A 57 -10.88 -42.89 -12.65
C SER A 57 -12.22 -42.16 -12.80
N HIS A 58 -13.13 -42.71 -13.62
CA HIS A 58 -14.42 -42.08 -13.88
C HIS A 58 -15.33 -42.08 -12.63
N ALA A 59 -15.36 -43.18 -11.87
CA ALA A 59 -16.14 -43.25 -10.64
C ALA A 59 -15.66 -42.24 -9.60
N VAL A 60 -14.34 -42.11 -9.39
CA VAL A 60 -13.76 -41.14 -8.45
C VAL A 60 -14.01 -39.70 -8.90
N GLU A 61 -13.90 -39.42 -10.19
CA GLU A 61 -14.21 -38.10 -10.76
C GLU A 61 -15.69 -37.72 -10.57
N MET A 62 -16.62 -38.65 -10.82
CA MET A 62 -18.05 -38.42 -10.61
C MET A 62 -18.39 -38.15 -9.15
N LEU A 63 -17.80 -38.89 -8.20
CA LEU A 63 -17.98 -38.64 -6.77
C LEU A 63 -17.56 -37.22 -6.39
N TRP A 64 -16.44 -36.73 -6.91
CA TRP A 64 -16.04 -35.34 -6.69
C TRP A 64 -16.96 -34.35 -7.42
N GLN A 65 -17.39 -34.65 -8.64
CA GLN A 65 -18.28 -33.78 -9.43
C GLN A 65 -19.63 -33.56 -8.73
N PHE A 66 -20.23 -34.60 -8.15
CA PHE A 66 -21.46 -34.47 -7.36
C PHE A 66 -21.27 -33.61 -6.10
N GLN A 67 -20.11 -33.72 -5.45
CA GLN A 67 -19.76 -32.85 -4.32
C GLN A 67 -19.52 -31.39 -4.74
N LYS A 68 -18.98 -31.19 -5.94
CA LYS A 68 -18.72 -29.87 -6.50
C LYS A 68 -20.01 -29.12 -6.87
N GLU A 69 -21.03 -29.83 -7.34
CA GLU A 69 -22.34 -29.26 -7.68
C GLU A 69 -23.16 -28.85 -6.44
N LYS A 70 -22.84 -29.42 -5.27
CA LYS A 70 -23.46 -29.05 -3.99
C LYS A 70 -22.83 -27.78 -3.40
N PRO A 71 -23.64 -26.86 -2.82
CA PRO A 71 -23.14 -25.78 -1.96
C PRO A 71 -22.24 -26.33 -0.86
N GLN A 72 -21.22 -25.57 -0.44
CA GLN A 72 -20.17 -26.05 0.48
C GLN A 72 -20.72 -26.66 1.77
N ILE A 73 -21.80 -26.11 2.32
CA ILE A 73 -22.46 -26.57 3.55
C ILE A 73 -23.19 -27.91 3.36
N LEU A 74 -23.63 -28.21 2.13
CA LEU A 74 -24.38 -29.42 1.80
C LEU A 74 -23.47 -30.56 1.28
N ARG A 75 -22.15 -30.36 1.28
CA ARG A 75 -21.19 -31.37 0.84
C ARG A 75 -21.14 -32.52 1.84
N THR A 76 -21.30 -33.73 1.33
CA THR A 76 -21.29 -35.00 2.08
C THR A 76 -19.99 -35.78 1.91
N VAL A 77 -18.86 -35.07 1.79
CA VAL A 77 -17.53 -35.67 1.57
C VAL A 77 -17.18 -36.73 2.63
N GLU A 78 -17.58 -36.53 3.88
CA GLU A 78 -17.34 -37.49 4.96
C GLU A 78 -18.13 -38.81 4.79
N LEU A 79 -19.34 -38.74 4.24
CA LEU A 79 -20.14 -39.92 3.92
C LEU A 79 -19.51 -40.71 2.76
N VAL A 80 -19.03 -40.00 1.72
CA VAL A 80 -18.29 -40.61 0.61
C VAL A 80 -17.03 -41.31 1.13
N ARG A 81 -16.28 -40.64 2.01
CA ARG A 81 -15.03 -41.14 2.59
C ARG A 81 -15.21 -42.41 3.43
N SER A 82 -16.29 -42.48 4.20
CA SER A 82 -16.61 -43.61 5.08
C SER A 82 -17.26 -44.79 4.36
N HIS A 83 -17.64 -44.63 3.09
CA HIS A 83 -18.32 -45.67 2.33
C HIS A 83 -17.38 -46.85 1.94
N PRO A 84 -17.77 -48.12 2.13
CA PRO A 84 -16.90 -49.28 1.88
C PRO A 84 -16.49 -49.45 0.40
N GLN A 85 -17.33 -48.99 -0.52
CA GLN A 85 -17.00 -49.04 -1.95
C GLN A 85 -15.99 -47.96 -2.35
N PHE A 86 -15.89 -46.86 -1.59
CA PHE A 86 -14.84 -45.87 -1.80
C PHE A 86 -13.47 -46.42 -1.41
N LEU A 87 -13.39 -47.19 -0.30
CA LEU A 87 -12.19 -47.96 0.04
C LEU A 87 -11.82 -48.96 -1.08
N THR A 88 -12.82 -49.62 -1.67
CA THR A 88 -12.58 -50.54 -2.81
C THR A 88 -11.98 -49.79 -4.01
N LEU A 89 -12.51 -48.60 -4.35
CA LEU A 89 -11.95 -47.77 -5.42
C LEU A 89 -10.51 -47.33 -5.12
N ARG A 90 -10.21 -46.97 -3.87
CA ARG A 90 -8.86 -46.56 -3.43
C ARG A 90 -7.86 -47.71 -3.56
N VAL A 91 -8.18 -48.89 -3.05
CA VAL A 91 -7.31 -50.07 -3.16
C VAL A 91 -7.10 -50.49 -4.62
N LEU A 92 -8.15 -50.40 -5.45
CA LEU A 92 -8.04 -50.70 -6.88
C LEU A 92 -7.22 -49.65 -7.64
N ALA A 93 -7.34 -48.38 -7.26
CA ALA A 93 -6.49 -47.31 -7.80
C ALA A 93 -5.02 -47.59 -7.45
N GLU A 94 -4.72 -47.86 -6.18
CA GLU A 94 -3.37 -48.11 -5.67
C GLU A 94 -2.70 -49.27 -6.40
N ASN A 95 -3.39 -50.41 -6.53
CA ASN A 95 -2.86 -51.59 -7.20
C ASN A 95 -2.64 -51.42 -8.72
N LYS A 96 -3.22 -50.39 -9.33
CA LYS A 96 -3.20 -50.19 -10.79
C LYS A 96 -2.45 -48.93 -11.24
N ILE A 97 -1.80 -48.20 -10.33
CA ILE A 97 -1.05 -46.96 -10.60
C ILE A 97 -0.10 -47.11 -11.79
N ALA A 98 0.68 -48.20 -11.83
CA ALA A 98 1.68 -48.43 -12.88
C ALA A 98 1.08 -48.53 -14.30
N VAL A 99 -0.20 -48.89 -14.44
CA VAL A 99 -0.89 -49.05 -15.74
C VAL A 99 -1.76 -47.83 -16.08
N MET A 100 -1.84 -46.82 -15.19
CA MET A 100 -2.62 -45.62 -15.45
C MET A 100 -1.98 -44.74 -16.52
N GLU A 101 -2.82 -44.07 -17.31
CA GLU A 101 -2.39 -43.03 -18.23
C GLU A 101 -2.03 -41.75 -17.47
N ASP A 102 -1.15 -40.93 -18.04
CA ASP A 102 -0.57 -39.76 -17.38
C ASP A 102 -1.62 -38.74 -16.90
N PHE A 103 -2.69 -38.52 -17.67
CA PHE A 103 -3.76 -37.61 -17.25
C PHE A 103 -4.62 -38.18 -16.11
N MET A 104 -4.83 -39.50 -16.08
CA MET A 104 -5.61 -40.17 -15.04
C MET A 104 -4.92 -40.08 -13.68
N LEU A 105 -3.58 -40.15 -13.64
CA LEU A 105 -2.81 -39.97 -12.41
C LEU A 105 -3.10 -38.61 -11.77
N ALA A 106 -3.05 -37.53 -12.57
CA ALA A 106 -3.33 -36.18 -12.09
C ALA A 106 -4.80 -35.98 -11.69
N ASP A 107 -5.74 -36.57 -12.44
CA ASP A 107 -7.18 -36.42 -12.21
C ASP A 107 -7.67 -37.19 -10.97
N ILE A 108 -7.17 -38.40 -10.77
CA ILE A 108 -7.43 -39.21 -9.57
C ILE A 108 -6.83 -38.53 -8.34
N LEU A 109 -5.56 -38.10 -8.40
CA LEU A 109 -4.92 -37.39 -7.29
C LEU A 109 -5.70 -36.12 -6.92
N TYR A 110 -6.10 -35.34 -7.91
CA TYR A 110 -6.89 -34.13 -7.70
C TYR A 110 -8.23 -34.42 -7.00
N SER A 111 -8.98 -35.41 -7.51
CA SER A 111 -10.28 -35.78 -6.95
C SER A 111 -10.15 -36.35 -5.52
N ILE A 112 -9.13 -37.17 -5.26
CA ILE A 112 -8.88 -37.77 -3.93
C ILE A 112 -8.56 -36.70 -2.89
N LEU A 113 -7.69 -35.74 -3.20
CA LEU A 113 -7.37 -34.64 -2.28
C LEU A 113 -8.59 -33.76 -2.01
N ARG A 114 -9.44 -33.51 -3.02
CA ARG A 114 -10.70 -32.76 -2.88
C ARG A 114 -11.77 -33.49 -2.08
N LEU A 115 -11.69 -34.82 -2.01
CA LEU A 115 -12.49 -35.67 -1.13
C LEU A 115 -11.89 -35.79 0.29
N ASN A 116 -10.96 -34.92 0.67
CA ASN A 116 -10.34 -34.82 2.00
C ASN A 116 -9.68 -36.13 2.49
N ILE A 117 -9.02 -36.87 1.58
CA ILE A 117 -8.10 -37.93 1.98
C ILE A 117 -6.78 -37.32 2.47
N ASP A 118 -6.21 -37.94 3.51
CA ASP A 118 -4.99 -37.48 4.15
C ASP A 118 -3.81 -37.48 3.14
N PRO A 119 -2.99 -36.41 3.08
CA PRO A 119 -1.78 -36.38 2.26
C PRO A 119 -0.79 -37.52 2.54
N HIS A 120 -0.80 -38.08 3.75
CA HIS A 120 0.06 -39.19 4.16
C HIS A 120 -0.52 -40.57 3.83
N ASP A 121 -1.69 -40.64 3.19
CA ASP A 121 -2.28 -41.88 2.73
C ASP A 121 -1.41 -42.59 1.67
N SER A 122 -1.32 -43.92 1.72
CA SER A 122 -0.43 -44.70 0.84
C SER A 122 -0.73 -44.49 -0.64
N LEU A 123 -2.01 -44.39 -1.01
CA LEU A 123 -2.44 -44.11 -2.38
C LEU A 123 -1.96 -42.73 -2.86
N VAL A 124 -2.05 -41.70 -2.02
CA VAL A 124 -1.59 -40.34 -2.36
C VAL A 124 -0.07 -40.33 -2.57
N GLN A 125 0.68 -40.97 -1.67
CA GLN A 125 2.14 -41.04 -1.77
C GLN A 125 2.61 -41.79 -3.02
N GLN A 126 1.96 -42.91 -3.36
CA GLN A 126 2.30 -43.68 -4.56
C GLN A 126 1.92 -42.94 -5.85
N LEU A 127 0.76 -42.26 -5.88
CA LEU A 127 0.36 -41.43 -7.03
C LEU A 127 1.36 -40.30 -7.28
N ILE A 128 1.83 -39.63 -6.23
CA ILE A 128 2.86 -38.58 -6.34
C ILE A 128 4.19 -39.16 -6.82
N SER A 129 4.59 -40.32 -6.29
CA SER A 129 5.84 -40.99 -6.66
C SER A 129 5.85 -41.39 -8.13
N GLU A 130 4.76 -42.00 -8.62
CA GLU A 130 4.62 -42.36 -10.03
C GLU A 130 4.52 -41.13 -10.93
N ALA A 131 3.77 -40.10 -10.52
CA ALA A 131 3.67 -38.85 -11.26
C ALA A 131 5.02 -38.12 -11.37
N TRP A 132 5.88 -38.21 -10.36
CA TRP A 132 7.25 -37.70 -10.43
C TRP A 132 8.04 -38.43 -11.54
N LEU A 133 8.02 -39.76 -11.58
CA LEU A 133 8.75 -40.53 -12.61
C LEU A 133 8.33 -40.20 -14.05
N ARG A 134 7.07 -39.78 -14.24
CA ARG A 134 6.47 -39.50 -15.55
C ARG A 134 6.32 -38.01 -15.87
N LEU A 135 6.86 -37.13 -15.03
CA LEU A 135 6.57 -35.69 -15.06
C LEU A 135 6.79 -35.04 -16.44
N ASP A 136 7.87 -35.43 -17.15
CA ASP A 136 8.21 -34.87 -18.47
C ASP A 136 7.21 -35.24 -19.58
N ARG A 137 6.43 -36.30 -19.39
CA ARG A 137 5.43 -36.78 -20.36
C ARG A 137 4.08 -36.09 -20.19
N PHE A 138 3.85 -35.42 -19.06
CA PHE A 138 2.55 -34.84 -18.76
C PHE A 138 2.17 -33.73 -19.75
N PRO A 139 0.92 -33.73 -20.25
CA PRO A 139 0.40 -32.57 -20.96
C PRO A 139 0.25 -31.41 -19.98
N MET A 140 0.29 -30.17 -20.50
CA MET A 140 0.25 -28.95 -19.68
C MET A 140 -1.00 -28.87 -18.77
N SER A 141 -2.13 -29.42 -19.22
CA SER A 141 -3.35 -29.52 -18.43
C SER A 141 -3.19 -30.41 -17.19
N SER A 142 -2.59 -31.60 -17.33
CA SER A 142 -2.32 -32.52 -16.23
C SER A 142 -1.22 -31.99 -15.31
N LEU A 143 -0.18 -31.36 -15.88
CA LEU A 143 0.88 -30.70 -15.11
C LEU A 143 0.32 -29.58 -14.22
N SER A 144 -0.62 -28.80 -14.74
CA SER A 144 -1.32 -27.73 -14.00
C SER A 144 -2.17 -28.27 -12.84
N LYS A 145 -2.94 -29.35 -13.07
CA LYS A 145 -3.68 -30.03 -12.00
C LYS A 145 -2.75 -30.64 -10.94
N PHE A 146 -1.67 -31.27 -11.38
CA PHE A 146 -0.66 -31.85 -10.49
C PHE A 146 0.03 -30.78 -9.63
N ALA A 147 0.39 -29.64 -10.21
CA ALA A 147 0.98 -28.52 -9.49
C ALA A 147 0.04 -27.93 -8.41
N ILE A 148 -1.28 -27.89 -8.65
CA ILE A 148 -2.25 -27.55 -7.61
C ILE A 148 -2.22 -28.58 -6.48
N CYS A 149 -2.23 -29.87 -6.81
CA CYS A 149 -2.23 -30.95 -5.81
C CYS A 149 -1.00 -30.88 -4.90
N LEU A 150 0.18 -30.54 -5.44
CA LEU A 150 1.39 -30.33 -4.65
C LEU A 150 1.30 -29.08 -3.78
N SER A 151 0.75 -27.99 -4.31
CA SER A 151 0.53 -26.75 -3.57
C SER A 151 -0.42 -26.96 -2.37
N ASP A 152 -1.52 -27.69 -2.57
CA ASP A 152 -2.50 -27.99 -1.54
C ASP A 152 -1.91 -28.84 -0.39
N GLN A 153 -0.86 -29.61 -0.68
CA GLN A 153 -0.10 -30.39 0.30
C GLN A 153 1.06 -29.61 0.94
N GLY A 154 1.23 -28.32 0.61
CA GLY A 154 2.33 -27.50 1.13
C GLY A 154 3.70 -27.78 0.48
N LEU A 155 3.76 -28.50 -0.65
CA LEU A 155 4.99 -28.87 -1.35
C LEU A 155 5.47 -27.81 -2.36
N GLN A 156 5.13 -26.53 -2.14
CA GLN A 156 5.45 -25.42 -3.05
C GLN A 156 6.96 -25.17 -3.20
N HIS A 157 7.77 -25.52 -2.20
CA HIS A 157 9.23 -25.38 -2.22
C HIS A 157 9.96 -26.70 -2.48
N SER A 158 9.25 -27.74 -2.94
CA SER A 158 9.84 -29.05 -3.20
C SER A 158 10.69 -29.06 -4.48
N PRO A 159 11.69 -29.97 -4.60
CA PRO A 159 12.41 -30.20 -5.85
C PRO A 159 11.49 -30.55 -7.02
N LEU A 160 10.38 -31.23 -6.72
CA LEU A 160 9.35 -31.58 -7.69
C LEU A 160 8.70 -30.33 -8.30
N MET A 161 8.34 -29.34 -7.49
CA MET A 161 7.83 -28.06 -7.98
C MET A 161 8.90 -27.31 -8.80
N GLY A 162 10.18 -27.45 -8.45
CA GLY A 162 11.30 -26.93 -9.24
C GLY A 162 11.39 -27.55 -10.65
N ASN A 163 11.20 -28.87 -10.75
CA ASN A 163 11.14 -29.56 -12.04
C ASN A 163 9.93 -29.10 -12.87
N ILE A 164 8.76 -28.90 -12.24
CA ILE A 164 7.59 -28.33 -12.90
C ILE A 164 7.92 -26.93 -13.45
N ALA A 165 8.55 -26.07 -12.66
CA ALA A 165 8.95 -24.73 -13.11
C ALA A 165 9.90 -24.78 -14.32
N ASN A 166 10.84 -25.73 -14.36
CA ASN A 166 11.72 -25.93 -15.51
C ASN A 166 10.97 -26.41 -16.76
N ILE A 167 10.04 -27.36 -16.62
CA ILE A 167 9.19 -27.82 -17.74
C ILE A 167 8.35 -26.67 -18.29
N VAL A 168 7.76 -25.85 -17.41
CA VAL A 168 7.01 -24.65 -17.79
C VAL A 168 7.91 -23.67 -18.55
N ALA A 169 9.15 -23.45 -18.09
CA ALA A 169 10.09 -22.58 -18.79
C ALA A 169 10.40 -23.05 -20.21
N GLN A 170 10.56 -24.36 -20.43
CA GLN A 170 10.88 -24.94 -21.73
C GLN A 170 9.69 -24.97 -22.69
N ARG A 171 8.48 -25.18 -22.17
CA ARG A 171 7.26 -25.43 -22.96
C ARG A 171 6.23 -24.30 -22.85
N LEU A 172 6.62 -23.11 -22.39
CA LEU A 172 5.71 -21.98 -22.16
C LEU A 172 4.90 -21.60 -23.41
N SER A 173 5.52 -21.63 -24.58
CA SER A 173 4.88 -21.31 -25.87
C SER A 173 3.76 -22.28 -26.26
N SER A 174 3.73 -23.50 -25.69
CA SER A 174 2.69 -24.49 -25.94
C SER A 174 1.42 -24.29 -25.10
N ILE A 175 1.43 -23.36 -24.15
CA ILE A 175 0.29 -23.12 -23.25
C ILE A 175 -0.63 -22.08 -23.87
N ASP A 176 -1.70 -22.52 -24.54
CA ASP A 176 -2.71 -21.62 -25.15
C ASP A 176 -3.91 -21.33 -24.25
N ASP A 177 -4.20 -22.20 -23.26
CA ASP A 177 -5.28 -21.97 -22.30
C ASP A 177 -4.78 -21.14 -21.11
N ILE A 178 -5.30 -19.92 -20.99
CA ILE A 178 -4.97 -19.01 -19.90
C ILE A 178 -5.27 -19.58 -18.51
N ARG A 179 -6.26 -20.48 -18.38
CA ARG A 179 -6.59 -21.12 -17.09
C ARG A 179 -5.46 -22.04 -16.65
N ILE A 180 -4.84 -22.75 -17.59
CA ILE A 180 -3.68 -23.62 -17.34
C ILE A 180 -2.49 -22.78 -16.93
N LEU A 181 -2.20 -21.72 -17.68
CA LEU A 181 -1.09 -20.79 -17.42
C LEU A 181 -1.21 -20.16 -16.03
N THR A 182 -2.34 -19.53 -15.73
CA THR A 182 -2.54 -18.78 -14.48
C THR A 182 -2.52 -19.67 -13.24
N THR A 183 -2.98 -20.91 -13.36
CA THR A 183 -2.82 -21.91 -12.31
C THR A 183 -1.35 -22.25 -12.08
N LEU A 184 -0.59 -22.54 -13.13
CA LEU A 184 0.83 -22.87 -13.02
C LEU A 184 1.61 -21.69 -12.42
N MET A 185 1.34 -20.47 -12.88
CA MET A 185 1.92 -19.23 -12.37
C MET A 185 1.81 -19.14 -10.83
N ILE A 186 0.61 -19.36 -10.26
CA ILE A 186 0.42 -19.35 -8.80
C ILE A 186 1.26 -20.44 -8.14
N SER A 187 1.20 -21.68 -8.65
CA SER A 187 1.88 -22.82 -8.04
C SER A 187 3.41 -22.69 -8.01
N ILE A 188 4.01 -22.11 -9.05
CA ILE A 188 5.48 -21.97 -9.17
C ILE A 188 6.01 -20.61 -8.70
N SER A 189 5.15 -19.75 -8.14
CA SER A 189 5.48 -18.34 -7.83
C SER A 189 6.71 -18.16 -6.94
N SER A 190 7.01 -19.11 -6.05
CA SER A 190 8.18 -19.05 -5.15
C SER A 190 9.51 -19.48 -5.78
N LEU A 191 9.51 -20.02 -7.00
CA LEU A 191 10.69 -20.66 -7.63
C LEU A 191 11.14 -19.95 -8.92
N LEU A 192 10.70 -18.72 -9.14
CA LEU A 192 10.94 -18.02 -10.40
C LEU A 192 12.32 -17.39 -10.48
N SER A 193 12.96 -17.58 -11.64
CA SER A 193 14.03 -16.68 -12.08
C SER A 193 13.43 -15.42 -12.73
N PRO A 194 14.15 -14.27 -12.75
CA PRO A 194 13.68 -13.06 -13.43
C PRO A 194 13.29 -13.30 -14.89
N ARG A 195 14.07 -14.12 -15.61
CA ARG A 195 13.77 -14.48 -17.02
C ARG A 195 12.45 -15.23 -17.17
N LEU A 196 12.19 -16.22 -16.30
CA LEU A 196 10.93 -16.97 -16.34
C LEU A 196 9.75 -16.10 -15.92
N ARG A 197 9.93 -15.25 -14.90
CA ARG A 197 8.92 -14.28 -14.48
C ARG A 197 8.48 -13.39 -15.65
N ASP A 198 9.43 -12.78 -16.34
CA ASP A 198 9.14 -11.85 -17.44
C ASP A 198 8.47 -12.60 -18.60
N ALA A 199 8.96 -13.79 -18.96
CA ALA A 199 8.32 -14.62 -19.99
C ALA A 199 6.87 -15.03 -19.63
N LEU A 200 6.59 -15.34 -18.36
CA LEU A 200 5.24 -15.67 -17.89
C LEU A 200 4.31 -14.45 -17.95
N ILE A 201 4.82 -13.26 -17.58
CA ILE A 201 4.08 -12.00 -17.67
C ILE A 201 3.74 -11.71 -19.13
N ASP A 202 4.71 -11.80 -20.04
CA ASP A 202 4.50 -11.58 -21.47
C ASP A 202 3.48 -12.57 -22.03
N ARG A 203 3.61 -13.88 -21.72
CA ARG A 203 2.65 -14.88 -22.20
C ARG A 203 1.25 -14.64 -21.64
N ALA A 204 1.12 -14.26 -20.37
CA ALA A 204 -0.16 -13.93 -19.77
C ALA A 204 -0.80 -12.70 -20.43
N ASP A 205 0.00 -11.68 -20.75
CA ASP A 205 -0.47 -10.47 -21.42
C ASP A 205 -1.09 -10.79 -22.79
N HIS A 206 -0.44 -11.63 -23.59
CA HIS A 206 -0.94 -12.06 -24.90
C HIS A 206 -2.22 -12.91 -24.79
N LEU A 207 -2.27 -13.87 -23.86
CA LEU A 207 -3.44 -14.74 -23.72
C LEU A 207 -4.67 -14.00 -23.20
N LEU A 208 -4.49 -12.96 -22.38
CA LEU A 208 -5.58 -12.12 -21.89
C LEU A 208 -6.32 -11.39 -23.03
N ASP A 209 -5.64 -11.05 -24.13
CA ASP A 209 -6.28 -10.40 -25.29
C ASP A 209 -7.24 -11.34 -26.05
N THR A 210 -6.99 -12.64 -25.95
CA THR A 210 -7.78 -13.67 -26.67
C THR A 210 -8.83 -14.35 -25.79
N MET A 211 -8.85 -14.04 -24.49
CA MET A 211 -9.72 -14.68 -23.51
C MET A 211 -11.16 -14.15 -23.61
N ASP A 212 -12.14 -15.02 -23.34
CA ASP A 212 -13.52 -14.61 -23.05
C ASP A 212 -13.57 -13.69 -21.82
N ALA A 213 -13.98 -12.45 -22.05
CA ALA A 213 -14.07 -11.40 -21.04
C ALA A 213 -15.05 -11.73 -19.89
N SER A 214 -15.94 -12.72 -20.03
CA SER A 214 -16.82 -13.16 -18.93
C SER A 214 -16.10 -13.94 -17.82
N ASN A 215 -14.88 -14.44 -18.08
CA ASN A 215 -14.15 -15.24 -17.10
C ASN A 215 -13.19 -14.40 -16.23
N TYR A 216 -13.70 -13.93 -15.09
CA TYR A 216 -12.91 -13.11 -14.15
C TYR A 216 -11.87 -13.91 -13.33
N ASN A 217 -11.92 -15.24 -13.32
CA ASN A 217 -11.03 -16.05 -12.49
C ASN A 217 -9.58 -16.00 -12.95
N SER A 218 -9.32 -16.01 -14.26
CA SER A 218 -7.96 -15.97 -14.79
C SER A 218 -7.28 -14.62 -14.48
N PRO A 219 -7.89 -13.45 -14.75
CA PRO A 219 -7.35 -12.16 -14.32
C PRO A 219 -7.10 -12.10 -12.81
N ARG A 220 -8.04 -12.56 -11.97
CA ARG A 220 -7.83 -12.60 -10.51
C ARG A 220 -6.59 -13.42 -10.13
N ARG A 221 -6.36 -14.55 -10.78
CA ARG A 221 -5.17 -15.39 -10.56
C ARG A 221 -3.87 -14.73 -11.04
N VAL A 222 -3.90 -13.97 -12.14
CA VAL A 222 -2.76 -13.16 -12.59
C VAL A 222 -2.40 -12.11 -11.53
N VAL A 223 -3.39 -11.39 -11.00
CA VAL A 223 -3.15 -10.41 -9.93
C VAL A 223 -2.60 -11.10 -8.68
N GLN A 224 -3.12 -12.27 -8.31
CA GLN A 224 -2.62 -13.07 -7.21
C GLN A 224 -1.16 -13.53 -7.43
N PHE A 225 -0.81 -13.91 -8.65
CA PHE A 225 0.56 -14.23 -9.03
C PHE A 225 1.49 -13.04 -8.82
N LEU A 226 1.14 -11.87 -9.39
CA LEU A 226 1.93 -10.63 -9.25
C LEU A 226 2.18 -10.27 -7.78
N ARG A 227 1.16 -10.46 -6.93
CA ARG A 227 1.30 -10.30 -5.48
C ARG A 227 2.30 -11.30 -4.88
N ASN A 228 2.18 -12.59 -5.20
CA ASN A 228 3.05 -13.62 -4.64
C ASN A 228 4.54 -13.39 -4.98
N ILE A 229 4.82 -12.89 -6.19
CA ILE A 229 6.19 -12.59 -6.63
C ILE A 229 6.66 -11.18 -6.22
N LYS A 230 5.82 -10.41 -5.51
CA LYS A 230 6.05 -9.01 -5.11
C LYS A 230 6.46 -8.09 -6.26
N HIS A 231 5.93 -8.31 -7.47
CA HIS A 231 6.28 -7.54 -8.66
C HIS A 231 5.04 -6.88 -9.24
N SER A 232 5.00 -5.54 -9.23
CA SER A 232 3.87 -4.76 -9.71
C SER A 232 4.07 -4.39 -11.18
N ASN A 233 3.57 -5.24 -12.09
CA ASN A 233 3.52 -4.94 -13.52
C ASN A 233 2.24 -4.13 -13.82
N ARG A 234 2.37 -2.81 -13.95
CA ARG A 234 1.23 -1.88 -14.15
C ARG A 234 0.42 -2.19 -15.42
N PRO A 235 1.01 -2.38 -16.61
CA PRO A 235 0.24 -2.69 -17.81
C PRO A 235 -0.64 -3.93 -17.69
N LEU A 236 -0.07 -5.02 -17.15
CA LEU A 236 -0.79 -6.27 -16.96
C LEU A 236 -1.92 -6.12 -15.91
N LEU A 237 -1.70 -5.32 -14.87
CA LEU A 237 -2.73 -5.00 -13.87
C LEU A 237 -3.88 -4.20 -14.48
N GLU A 238 -3.60 -3.20 -15.31
CA GLU A 238 -4.64 -2.43 -16.01
C GLU A 238 -5.44 -3.30 -16.99
N LYS A 239 -4.78 -4.19 -17.72
CA LYS A 239 -5.45 -5.17 -18.58
C LYS A 239 -6.34 -6.11 -17.76
N CYS A 240 -5.85 -6.64 -16.64
CA CYS A 240 -6.66 -7.44 -15.72
C CYS A 240 -7.85 -6.64 -15.17
N ASN A 241 -7.63 -5.36 -14.82
CA ASN A 241 -8.66 -4.50 -14.25
C ASN A 241 -9.81 -4.27 -15.22
N LYS A 242 -9.53 -4.05 -16.51
CA LYS A 242 -10.56 -3.90 -17.54
C LYS A 242 -11.52 -5.10 -17.57
N VAL A 243 -10.98 -6.32 -17.53
CA VAL A 243 -11.82 -7.54 -17.50
C VAL A 243 -12.59 -7.65 -16.19
N LEU A 244 -11.94 -7.38 -15.05
CA LEU A 244 -12.59 -7.45 -13.74
C LEU A 244 -13.73 -6.44 -13.60
N LEU A 245 -13.56 -5.23 -14.14
CA LEU A 245 -14.54 -4.15 -14.12
C LEU A 245 -15.82 -4.53 -14.87
N CYS A 246 -15.71 -5.18 -16.04
CA CYS A 246 -16.86 -5.70 -16.78
C CYS A 246 -17.66 -6.78 -16.03
N ASN A 247 -17.02 -7.49 -15.09
CA ASN A 247 -17.64 -8.60 -14.36
C ASN A 247 -18.20 -8.20 -12.99
N ILE A 248 -18.03 -6.95 -12.53
CA ILE A 248 -18.47 -6.48 -11.21
C ILE A 248 -19.94 -6.85 -10.89
N PRO A 249 -20.92 -6.69 -11.81
CA PRO A 249 -22.31 -7.07 -11.52
C PRO A 249 -22.52 -8.55 -11.16
N SER A 250 -21.61 -9.42 -11.60
CA SER A 250 -21.65 -10.87 -11.31
C SER A 250 -20.88 -11.27 -10.05
N LEU A 251 -20.07 -10.37 -9.48
CA LEU A 251 -19.24 -10.67 -8.31
C LEU A 251 -20.06 -10.58 -7.02
N ASP A 252 -19.74 -11.49 -6.10
CA ASP A 252 -20.19 -11.48 -4.71
C ASP A 252 -19.22 -10.72 -3.80
N ALA A 253 -19.62 -10.52 -2.54
CA ALA A 253 -18.81 -9.80 -1.57
C ALA A 253 -17.46 -10.47 -1.29
N GLU A 254 -17.37 -11.80 -1.39
CA GLU A 254 -16.13 -12.54 -1.17
C GLU A 254 -15.10 -12.28 -2.28
N ASN A 255 -15.48 -12.46 -3.55
CA ASN A 255 -14.59 -12.24 -4.67
C ASN A 255 -14.16 -10.77 -4.77
N ILE A 256 -15.07 -9.83 -4.50
CA ILE A 256 -14.74 -8.39 -4.40
C ILE A 256 -13.68 -8.16 -3.32
N SER A 257 -13.89 -8.69 -2.11
CA SER A 257 -12.95 -8.54 -0.99
C SER A 257 -11.56 -9.12 -1.33
N ILE A 258 -11.50 -10.27 -2.00
CA ILE A 258 -10.24 -10.87 -2.46
C ILE A 258 -9.53 -9.94 -3.45
N ILE A 259 -10.23 -9.47 -4.50
CA ILE A 259 -9.63 -8.61 -5.53
C ILE A 259 -9.14 -7.30 -4.92
N MET A 260 -9.93 -6.65 -4.05
CA MET A 260 -9.52 -5.44 -3.35
C MET A 260 -8.27 -5.66 -2.50
N GLY A 261 -8.20 -6.76 -1.74
CA GLY A 261 -7.02 -7.10 -0.95
C GLY A 261 -5.78 -7.32 -1.81
N LEU A 262 -5.92 -7.95 -2.99
CA LEU A 262 -4.84 -8.10 -3.95
C LEU A 262 -4.36 -6.75 -4.50
N TYR A 263 -5.27 -5.86 -4.90
CA TYR A 263 -4.94 -4.52 -5.38
C TYR A 263 -4.25 -3.66 -4.33
N GLN A 264 -4.75 -3.68 -3.09
CA GLN A 264 -4.13 -2.99 -1.96
C GLN A 264 -2.68 -3.44 -1.73
N SER A 265 -2.43 -4.76 -1.77
CA SER A 265 -1.09 -5.31 -1.58
C SER A 265 -0.09 -4.94 -2.69
N LEU A 266 -0.59 -4.73 -3.91
CA LEU A 266 0.20 -4.32 -5.08
C LEU A 266 0.29 -2.80 -5.24
N GLN A 267 -0.35 -2.04 -4.34
CA GLN A 267 -0.49 -0.58 -4.42
C GLN A 267 -1.11 -0.12 -5.74
N PHE A 268 -2.02 -0.94 -6.29
CA PHE A 268 -2.78 -0.64 -7.48
C PHE A 268 -4.13 -0.05 -7.06
N ASN A 269 -4.40 1.19 -7.44
CA ASN A 269 -5.61 1.91 -7.09
C ASN A 269 -6.24 2.41 -8.38
N ASP A 270 -7.35 1.81 -8.79
CA ASP A 270 -8.13 2.22 -9.95
C ASP A 270 -9.46 2.83 -9.50
N CYS A 271 -9.75 4.03 -9.98
CA CYS A 271 -10.93 4.79 -9.55
C CYS A 271 -12.23 4.14 -9.99
N ASP A 272 -12.32 3.76 -11.26
CA ASP A 272 -13.53 3.25 -11.88
C ASP A 272 -13.92 1.91 -11.24
N PHE A 273 -12.92 1.06 -10.98
CA PHE A 273 -13.09 -0.18 -10.24
C PHE A 273 -13.62 0.08 -8.82
N ARG A 274 -13.01 1.02 -8.08
CA ARG A 274 -13.44 1.37 -6.71
C ARG A 274 -14.89 1.88 -6.68
N LEU A 275 -15.25 2.78 -7.59
CA LEU A 275 -16.61 3.30 -7.68
C LEU A 275 -17.62 2.20 -8.01
N ALA A 276 -17.35 1.38 -9.02
CA ALA A 276 -18.23 0.29 -9.41
C ALA A 276 -18.38 -0.76 -8.28
N VAL A 277 -17.30 -1.08 -7.57
CA VAL A 277 -17.33 -1.96 -6.40
C VAL A 277 -18.16 -1.36 -5.26
N LYS A 278 -18.01 -0.06 -4.96
CA LYS A 278 -18.81 0.64 -3.94
C LYS A 278 -20.30 0.48 -4.23
N HIS A 279 -20.73 0.77 -5.46
CA HIS A 279 -22.13 0.61 -5.86
C HIS A 279 -22.61 -0.84 -5.73
N ARG A 280 -21.83 -1.80 -6.20
CA ARG A 280 -22.17 -3.23 -6.10
C ARG A 280 -22.29 -3.71 -4.66
N LEU A 281 -21.40 -3.30 -3.77
CA LEU A 281 -21.45 -3.67 -2.36
C LEU A 281 -22.66 -3.05 -1.64
N ILE A 282 -23.08 -1.84 -2.03
CA ILE A 282 -24.31 -1.22 -1.50
C ILE A 282 -25.55 -2.04 -1.93
N GLU A 283 -25.62 -2.51 -3.18
CA GLU A 283 -26.70 -3.39 -3.64
C GLU A 283 -26.75 -4.71 -2.84
N LEU A 284 -25.59 -5.28 -2.52
CA LEU A 284 -25.50 -6.54 -1.79
C LEU A 284 -25.87 -6.42 -0.30
N LEU A 285 -25.88 -5.22 0.26
CA LEU A 285 -26.14 -4.96 1.68
C LEU A 285 -27.48 -5.52 2.15
N ASP A 286 -28.49 -5.47 1.29
CA ASP A 286 -29.85 -5.95 1.60
C ASP A 286 -29.98 -7.48 1.51
N THR A 287 -29.03 -8.14 0.84
CA THR A 287 -29.07 -9.57 0.53
C THR A 287 -28.15 -10.42 1.42
N SER A 288 -27.18 -9.80 2.09
CA SER A 288 -26.24 -10.51 2.97
C SER A 288 -26.89 -10.85 4.30
N THR A 289 -27.43 -12.06 4.43
CA THR A 289 -28.05 -12.55 5.68
C THR A 289 -27.10 -13.36 6.56
N ASP A 290 -26.04 -13.95 5.99
CA ASP A 290 -25.11 -14.79 6.73
C ASP A 290 -23.89 -13.99 7.26
N ALA A 291 -23.42 -14.34 8.45
CA ALA A 291 -22.31 -13.66 9.12
C ALA A 291 -20.99 -13.67 8.30
N PHE A 292 -20.78 -14.67 7.45
CA PHE A 292 -19.57 -14.80 6.62
C PHE A 292 -19.56 -13.79 5.47
N SER A 293 -20.58 -13.81 4.63
CA SER A 293 -20.73 -12.88 3.51
C SER A 293 -20.84 -11.44 4.02
N PHE A 294 -21.57 -11.22 5.12
CA PHE A 294 -21.68 -9.89 5.74
C PHE A 294 -20.31 -9.37 6.22
N THR A 295 -19.48 -10.20 6.84
CA THR A 295 -18.13 -9.77 7.27
C THR A 295 -17.29 -9.30 6.07
N LYS A 296 -17.33 -10.02 4.95
CA LYS A 296 -16.60 -9.63 3.73
C LYS A 296 -17.12 -8.32 3.15
N LEU A 297 -18.44 -8.15 3.14
CA LEU A 297 -19.10 -6.92 2.70
C LEU A 297 -18.71 -5.74 3.61
N PHE A 298 -18.77 -5.91 4.92
CA PHE A 298 -18.43 -4.87 5.91
C PHE A 298 -16.99 -4.37 5.72
N VAL A 299 -16.03 -5.30 5.64
CA VAL A 299 -14.60 -4.96 5.49
C VAL A 299 -14.34 -4.22 4.18
N ALA A 300 -15.01 -4.60 3.08
CA ALA A 300 -14.80 -3.98 1.78
C ALA A 300 -15.51 -2.62 1.64
N LEU A 301 -16.74 -2.48 2.17
CA LEU A 301 -17.57 -1.29 1.97
C LEU A 301 -17.30 -0.19 3.00
N ALA A 302 -17.05 -0.54 4.27
CA ALA A 302 -16.94 0.45 5.36
C ALA A 302 -15.90 1.56 5.09
N PRO A 303 -14.70 1.28 4.55
CA PRO A 303 -13.70 2.31 4.22
C PRO A 303 -14.12 3.29 3.12
N MET A 304 -15.14 2.96 2.34
CA MET A 304 -15.61 3.73 1.17
C MET A 304 -17.03 4.27 1.38
N ALA A 305 -17.64 3.96 2.53
CA ALA A 305 -19.01 4.30 2.87
C ALA A 305 -19.14 5.76 3.32
N THR A 306 -20.26 6.39 2.93
CA THR A 306 -20.71 7.65 3.54
C THR A 306 -21.10 7.41 5.01
N GLU A 307 -21.24 8.49 5.78
CA GLU A 307 -21.62 8.40 7.20
C GLU A 307 -22.90 7.58 7.41
N GLU A 308 -23.93 7.84 6.61
CA GLU A 308 -25.22 7.14 6.67
C GLU A 308 -25.08 5.63 6.42
N ILE A 309 -24.32 5.25 5.38
CA ILE A 309 -24.08 3.84 5.06
C ILE A 309 -23.24 3.17 6.16
N ARG A 310 -22.29 3.91 6.75
CA ARG A 310 -21.45 3.40 7.83
C ARG A 310 -22.25 3.13 9.10
N GLU A 311 -23.13 4.05 9.50
CA GLU A 311 -24.05 3.84 10.62
C GLU A 311 -24.93 2.60 10.38
N ARG A 312 -25.45 2.44 9.17
CA ARG A 312 -26.24 1.26 8.79
C ARG A 312 -25.43 -0.03 8.88
N LEU A 313 -24.20 -0.05 8.38
CA LEU A 313 -23.29 -1.20 8.46
C LEU A 313 -22.98 -1.57 9.91
N GLU A 314 -22.69 -0.59 10.76
CA GLU A 314 -22.39 -0.84 12.18
C GLU A 314 -23.59 -1.39 12.94
N ASN A 315 -24.80 -0.90 12.64
CA ASN A 315 -26.02 -1.41 13.23
C ASN A 315 -26.29 -2.86 12.82
N THR A 316 -26.10 -3.22 11.54
CA THR A 316 -26.21 -4.61 11.08
C THR A 316 -25.12 -5.49 11.69
N ALA A 317 -23.88 -5.00 11.76
CA ALA A 317 -22.77 -5.73 12.39
C ALA A 317 -23.04 -6.03 13.86
N LEU A 318 -23.72 -5.13 14.58
CA LEU A 318 -24.12 -5.36 15.97
C LEU A 318 -25.12 -6.50 16.12
N LEU A 319 -26.03 -6.69 15.15
CA LEU A 319 -27.03 -7.76 15.16
C LEU A 319 -26.39 -9.14 14.94
N VAL A 320 -25.42 -9.23 14.04
CA VAL A 320 -24.74 -10.51 13.71
C VAL A 320 -23.48 -10.77 14.55
N ALA A 321 -23.10 -9.85 15.44
CA ALA A 321 -21.83 -9.90 16.17
C ALA A 321 -21.62 -11.19 16.96
N ASP A 322 -22.69 -11.81 17.46
CA ASP A 322 -22.64 -13.04 18.25
C ASP A 322 -22.44 -14.32 17.41
N GLU A 323 -22.72 -14.25 16.11
CA GLU A 323 -22.54 -15.36 15.17
C GLU A 323 -21.14 -15.35 14.53
N LEU A 324 -20.34 -14.31 14.80
CA LEU A 324 -19.01 -14.18 14.24
C LEU A 324 -18.06 -15.24 14.83
N SER A 325 -17.36 -15.93 13.94
CA SER A 325 -16.17 -16.69 14.29
C SER A 325 -15.05 -15.76 14.76
N ALA A 326 -14.04 -16.34 15.43
CA ALA A 326 -12.85 -15.63 15.88
C ALA A 326 -12.23 -14.77 14.76
N HIS A 327 -12.00 -15.35 13.58
CA HIS A 327 -11.33 -14.65 12.48
C HIS A 327 -12.21 -13.57 11.84
N GLN A 328 -13.53 -13.76 11.84
CA GLN A 328 -14.48 -12.73 11.40
C GLN A 328 -14.52 -11.55 12.36
N ALA A 329 -14.53 -11.80 13.67
CA ALA A 329 -14.48 -10.76 14.69
C ALA A 329 -13.19 -9.91 14.58
N LEU A 330 -12.04 -10.54 14.33
CA LEU A 330 -10.79 -9.81 14.03
C LEU A 330 -10.94 -8.93 12.79
N ALA A 331 -11.46 -9.46 11.69
CA ALA A 331 -11.62 -8.70 10.44
C ALA A 331 -12.55 -7.47 10.62
N VAL A 332 -13.66 -7.62 11.34
CA VAL A 332 -14.55 -6.48 11.68
C VAL A 332 -13.83 -5.47 12.57
N CYS A 333 -13.05 -5.92 13.55
CA CYS A 333 -12.29 -5.04 14.45
C CYS A 333 -11.27 -4.17 13.68
N GLU A 334 -10.57 -4.76 12.71
CA GLU A 334 -9.62 -4.03 11.86
C GLU A 334 -10.32 -3.02 10.93
N ALA A 335 -11.46 -3.41 10.35
CA ALA A 335 -12.25 -2.47 9.56
C ALA A 335 -12.76 -1.29 10.40
N LEU A 336 -13.12 -1.51 11.67
CA LEU A 336 -13.49 -0.43 12.60
C LEU A 336 -12.33 0.52 12.91
N GLU A 337 -11.10 0.01 12.99
CA GLU A 337 -9.89 0.85 13.11
C GLU A 337 -9.64 1.67 11.85
N GLU A 338 -9.75 1.06 10.67
CA GLU A 338 -9.53 1.74 9.39
C GLU A 338 -10.48 2.94 9.22
N ILE A 339 -11.77 2.76 9.55
CA ILE A 339 -12.77 3.83 9.51
C ILE A 339 -12.76 4.72 10.76
N LYS A 340 -11.89 4.43 11.74
CA LYS A 340 -11.77 5.12 13.04
C LYS A 340 -13.11 5.22 13.79
N SER A 341 -13.96 4.19 13.66
CA SER A 341 -15.24 4.16 14.35
C SER A 341 -15.07 3.95 15.84
N ARG A 342 -15.84 4.71 16.62
CA ARG A 342 -15.86 4.64 18.08
C ARG A 342 -17.16 4.05 18.61
N ASN A 343 -17.84 3.21 17.82
CA ASN A 343 -19.05 2.53 18.26
C ASN A 343 -18.75 1.53 19.39
N LEU A 344 -18.83 2.01 20.63
CA LEU A 344 -18.46 1.25 21.81
C LEU A 344 -19.32 -0.02 21.99
N LYS A 345 -20.59 -0.02 21.55
CA LYS A 345 -21.47 -1.18 21.66
C LYS A 345 -20.96 -2.33 20.79
N LEU A 346 -20.67 -2.04 19.52
CA LEU A 346 -20.12 -3.01 18.59
C LEU A 346 -18.72 -3.47 19.02
N LEU A 347 -17.84 -2.53 19.40
CA LEU A 347 -16.50 -2.84 19.89
C LEU A 347 -16.52 -3.76 21.11
N ASN A 348 -17.42 -3.52 22.07
CA ASN A 348 -17.57 -4.39 23.25
C ASN A 348 -17.99 -5.81 22.86
N ARG A 349 -18.90 -5.96 21.89
CA ARG A 349 -19.38 -7.28 21.45
C ARG A 349 -18.29 -8.04 20.71
N VAL A 350 -17.65 -7.39 19.73
CA VAL A 350 -16.52 -7.95 18.96
C VAL A 350 -15.34 -8.30 19.88
N ALA A 351 -14.98 -7.42 20.81
CA ALA A 351 -13.90 -7.69 21.78
C ALA A 351 -14.25 -8.86 22.72
N SER A 352 -15.53 -9.06 23.06
CA SER A 352 -15.97 -10.23 23.84
C SER A 352 -15.77 -11.53 23.07
N VAL A 353 -16.12 -11.57 21.78
CA VAL A 353 -15.88 -12.73 20.90
C VAL A 353 -14.39 -13.02 20.78
N ILE A 354 -13.56 -11.98 20.61
CA ILE A 354 -12.10 -12.10 20.57
C ILE A 354 -11.58 -12.67 21.90
N GLN A 355 -12.03 -12.13 23.04
CA GLN A 355 -11.58 -12.56 24.36
C GLN A 355 -11.89 -14.03 24.65
N ARG A 356 -13.03 -14.54 24.16
CA ARG A 356 -13.46 -15.94 24.33
C ARG A 356 -12.65 -16.93 23.50
N ASN A 357 -12.06 -16.50 22.39
CA ASN A 357 -11.35 -17.36 21.43
C ASN A 357 -9.84 -17.05 21.37
N LEU A 358 -9.25 -16.52 22.45
CA LEU A 358 -7.84 -16.09 22.45
C LEU A 358 -6.83 -17.21 22.19
N ASP A 359 -7.19 -18.44 22.52
CA ASP A 359 -6.41 -19.67 22.36
C ASP A 359 -6.33 -20.14 20.90
N VAL A 360 -7.29 -19.75 20.06
CA VAL A 360 -7.34 -20.11 18.63
C VAL A 360 -6.34 -19.30 17.81
N TYR A 361 -6.01 -18.09 18.25
CA TYR A 361 -5.20 -17.15 17.48
C TYR A 361 -3.70 -17.45 17.54
N ARG A 362 -3.05 -17.27 16.38
CA ARG A 362 -1.60 -17.32 16.21
C ARG A 362 -0.93 -16.03 16.70
N PRO A 363 0.41 -16.02 16.92
CA PRO A 363 1.13 -14.84 17.41
C PRO A 363 0.86 -13.56 16.61
N VAL A 364 0.84 -13.67 15.27
CA VAL A 364 0.58 -12.54 14.36
C VAL A 364 -0.83 -11.97 14.54
N GLU A 365 -1.83 -12.82 14.77
CA GLU A 365 -3.23 -12.42 14.93
C GLU A 365 -3.45 -11.73 16.29
N VAL A 366 -2.90 -12.28 17.37
CA VAL A 366 -2.96 -11.65 18.71
C VAL A 366 -2.27 -10.28 18.70
N ALA A 367 -1.16 -10.16 17.96
CA ALA A 367 -0.47 -8.90 17.79
C ALA A 367 -1.30 -7.85 17.03
N ARG A 368 -1.97 -8.25 15.93
CA ARG A 368 -2.91 -7.41 15.19
C ARG A 368 -4.08 -6.96 16.07
N ILE A 369 -4.74 -7.89 16.77
CA ILE A 369 -5.80 -7.60 17.75
C ILE A 369 -5.34 -6.52 18.74
N THR A 370 -4.17 -6.71 19.34
CA THR A 370 -3.64 -5.80 20.36
C THR A 370 -3.37 -4.41 19.77
N GLN A 371 -2.79 -4.34 18.58
CA GLN A 371 -2.48 -3.10 17.88
C GLN A 371 -3.76 -2.33 17.51
N THR A 372 -4.74 -3.01 16.91
CA THR A 372 -6.04 -2.46 16.51
C THR A 372 -6.83 -1.93 17.71
N LEU A 373 -6.95 -2.71 18.79
CA LEU A 373 -7.64 -2.25 20.01
C LEU A 373 -6.93 -1.06 20.68
N PHE A 374 -5.58 -1.01 20.61
CA PHE A 374 -4.81 0.11 21.12
C PHE A 374 -5.08 1.40 20.33
N PHE A 375 -5.08 1.33 18.99
CA PHE A 375 -5.34 2.50 18.14
C PHE A 375 -6.78 2.99 18.19
N LEU A 376 -7.73 2.09 18.44
CA LEU A 376 -9.12 2.43 18.74
C LEU A 376 -9.31 3.06 20.12
N HIS A 377 -8.25 3.14 20.94
CA HIS A 377 -8.30 3.60 22.33
C HIS A 377 -9.33 2.83 23.18
N TYR A 378 -9.48 1.53 22.91
CA TYR A 378 -10.42 0.68 23.63
C TYR A 378 -10.02 0.58 25.12
N GLN A 379 -10.98 0.71 26.02
CA GLN A 379 -10.71 0.71 27.47
C GLN A 379 -11.14 -0.61 28.11
N ASN A 380 -10.22 -1.57 28.15
CA ASN A 380 -10.42 -2.84 28.87
C ASN A 380 -9.08 -3.37 29.43
N PRO A 381 -8.69 -2.96 30.65
CA PRO A 381 -7.38 -3.32 31.20
C PRO A 381 -7.22 -4.83 31.41
N GLU A 382 -8.31 -5.56 31.67
CA GLU A 382 -8.27 -7.02 31.83
C GLU A 382 -7.91 -7.72 30.52
N LEU A 383 -8.54 -7.32 29.40
CA LEU A 383 -8.23 -7.86 28.08
C LEU A 383 -6.78 -7.54 27.68
N PHE A 384 -6.32 -6.30 27.86
CA PHE A 384 -4.93 -5.93 27.57
C PHE A 384 -3.92 -6.69 28.44
N ASN A 385 -4.26 -6.98 29.70
CA ASN A 385 -3.44 -7.82 30.57
C ASN A 385 -3.36 -9.27 30.05
N LYS A 386 -4.48 -9.87 29.61
CA LYS A 386 -4.50 -11.20 28.99
C LYS A 386 -3.70 -11.23 27.70
N LEU A 387 -3.95 -10.30 26.77
CA LEU A 387 -3.23 -10.16 25.50
C LEU A 387 -1.72 -10.04 25.73
N ARG A 388 -1.31 -9.19 26.69
CA ARG A 388 0.09 -9.03 27.07
C ARG A 388 0.72 -10.35 27.51
N ASN A 389 0.06 -11.09 28.41
CA ASN A 389 0.60 -12.36 28.91
C ASN A 389 0.75 -13.39 27.78
N THR A 390 -0.22 -13.46 26.86
CA THR A 390 -0.16 -14.32 25.68
C THR A 390 1.00 -13.93 24.76
N LEU A 391 1.16 -12.64 24.44
CA LEU A 391 2.25 -12.13 23.62
C LEU A 391 3.64 -12.39 24.23
N VAL A 392 3.77 -12.26 25.56
CA VAL A 392 5.02 -12.57 26.27
C VAL A 392 5.35 -14.07 26.18
N ASN A 393 4.37 -14.95 26.34
CA ASN A 393 4.56 -16.39 26.19
C ASN A 393 5.01 -16.75 24.76
N PHE A 394 4.43 -16.11 23.73
CA PHE A 394 4.91 -16.28 22.35
C PHE A 394 6.34 -15.78 22.16
N LEU A 395 6.68 -14.61 22.70
CA LEU A 395 8.03 -14.06 22.61
C LEU A 395 9.07 -14.95 23.29
N GLN A 396 8.72 -15.58 24.42
CA GLN A 396 9.58 -16.53 25.11
C GLN A 396 9.88 -17.79 24.30
N ARG A 397 8.98 -18.20 23.40
CA ARG A 397 9.12 -19.42 22.60
C ARG A 397 9.64 -19.17 21.18
N SER A 398 9.55 -17.93 20.68
CA SER A 398 9.97 -17.60 19.33
C SER A 398 11.49 -17.40 19.22
N PHE A 399 12.04 -17.90 18.11
CA PHE A 399 13.41 -17.70 17.68
C PHE A 399 13.49 -17.08 16.27
N LEU A 400 12.33 -16.80 15.66
CA LEU A 400 12.24 -16.25 14.32
C LEU A 400 12.39 -14.72 14.39
N PRO A 401 13.36 -14.11 13.68
CA PRO A 401 13.60 -12.66 13.74
C PRO A 401 12.34 -11.83 13.51
N TYR A 402 11.59 -12.12 12.44
CA TYR A 402 10.34 -11.41 12.12
C TYR A 402 9.31 -11.44 13.26
N GLU A 403 9.08 -12.61 13.88
CA GLU A 403 8.13 -12.74 14.97
C GLU A 403 8.59 -12.00 16.23
N VAL A 404 9.88 -12.12 16.60
CA VAL A 404 10.45 -11.44 17.76
C VAL A 404 10.31 -9.92 17.61
N ILE A 405 10.59 -9.39 16.43
CA ILE A 405 10.51 -7.95 16.14
C ILE A 405 9.06 -7.46 16.16
N MET A 406 8.15 -8.20 15.53
CA MET A 406 6.72 -7.90 15.54
C MET A 406 6.15 -7.89 16.97
N LEU A 407 6.47 -8.92 17.77
CA LEU A 407 6.03 -9.02 19.17
C LEU A 407 6.65 -7.92 20.04
N ALA A 408 7.94 -7.62 19.87
CA ALA A 408 8.62 -6.53 20.57
C ALA A 408 7.96 -5.17 20.28
N ARG A 409 7.64 -4.90 19.01
CA ARG A 409 6.93 -3.69 18.59
C ARG A 409 5.58 -3.55 19.29
N VAL A 410 4.74 -4.59 19.25
CA VAL A 410 3.40 -4.54 19.84
C VAL A 410 3.46 -4.46 21.37
N LEU A 411 4.36 -5.22 22.00
CA LEU A 411 4.54 -5.16 23.45
C LEU A 411 5.05 -3.78 23.92
N SER A 412 5.85 -3.07 23.12
CA SER A 412 6.29 -1.71 23.42
C SER A 412 5.14 -0.68 23.45
N MET A 413 3.97 -1.02 22.89
CA MET A 413 2.78 -0.17 22.94
C MET A 413 2.03 -0.30 24.26
N LEU A 414 2.23 -1.42 24.98
CA LEU A 414 1.52 -1.70 26.23
C LEU A 414 2.34 -1.24 27.44
N PRO A 415 1.73 -0.60 28.45
CA PRO A 415 2.45 -0.19 29.66
C PRO A 415 2.86 -1.42 30.49
N SER A 416 4.17 -1.62 30.73
CA SER A 416 4.67 -2.57 31.74
C SER A 416 6.17 -2.41 32.04
N PRO A 417 6.59 -2.30 33.32
CA PRO A 417 8.00 -2.20 33.69
C PRO A 417 8.73 -3.54 33.86
N ARG A 418 8.06 -4.70 33.79
CA ARG A 418 8.63 -6.00 34.26
C ARG A 418 9.19 -6.93 33.19
N LEU A 419 9.04 -6.60 31.90
CA LEU A 419 9.25 -7.54 30.80
C LEU A 419 10.56 -7.33 30.03
N TYR A 420 11.35 -6.30 30.40
CA TYR A 420 12.44 -5.82 29.57
C TYR A 420 13.62 -6.78 29.45
N ASP A 421 13.96 -7.58 30.47
CA ASP A 421 15.11 -8.49 30.38
C ASP A 421 14.89 -9.62 29.35
N ILE A 422 13.68 -10.19 29.28
CA ILE A 422 13.33 -11.23 28.30
C ILE A 422 13.30 -10.62 26.88
N MET A 423 12.74 -9.41 26.75
CA MET A 423 12.70 -8.70 25.47
C MET A 423 14.10 -8.37 24.96
N ILE A 424 14.97 -7.84 25.82
CA ILE A 424 16.35 -7.47 25.48
C ILE A 424 17.16 -8.71 25.11
N SER A 425 17.03 -9.82 25.85
CA SER A 425 17.74 -11.06 25.55
C SER A 425 17.30 -11.65 24.20
N ARG A 426 16.00 -11.70 23.92
CA ARG A 426 15.46 -12.17 22.63
C ARG A 426 15.86 -11.25 21.49
N ALA A 427 15.77 -9.93 21.67
CA ALA A 427 16.21 -8.95 20.68
C ALA A 427 17.70 -9.10 20.35
N ASN A 428 18.57 -9.23 21.36
CA ASN A 428 20.00 -9.47 21.14
C ASN A 428 20.28 -10.78 20.38
N ALA A 429 19.48 -11.83 20.60
CA ALA A 429 19.67 -13.11 19.94
C ALA A 429 19.35 -13.07 18.43
N VAL A 430 18.44 -12.18 17.99
CA VAL A 430 18.01 -12.10 16.59
C VAL A 430 18.59 -10.91 15.82
N VAL A 431 19.16 -9.90 16.50
CA VAL A 431 19.57 -8.61 15.89
C VAL A 431 20.50 -8.76 14.67
N SER A 432 21.40 -9.75 14.68
CA SER A 432 22.34 -9.99 13.57
C SER A 432 21.68 -10.57 12.32
N GLN A 433 20.46 -11.11 12.43
CA GLN A 433 19.70 -11.72 11.33
C GLN A 433 18.63 -10.77 10.76
N CYS A 434 18.44 -9.60 11.39
CA CYS A 434 17.40 -8.63 11.04
C CYS A 434 17.70 -7.86 9.75
N SER A 435 16.64 -7.53 9.00
CA SER A 435 16.71 -6.54 7.91
C SER A 435 16.87 -5.11 8.46
N LEU A 436 17.20 -4.13 7.61
CA LEU A 436 17.25 -2.72 8.02
C LEU A 436 15.91 -2.25 8.61
N ASN A 437 14.79 -2.68 8.03
CA ASN A 437 13.45 -2.35 8.50
C ASN A 437 13.14 -2.97 9.89
N ASP A 438 13.62 -4.19 10.12
CA ASP A 438 13.50 -4.85 11.42
C ASP A 438 14.33 -4.13 12.49
N LEU A 439 15.55 -3.72 12.15
CA LEU A 439 16.42 -2.94 13.04
C LEU A 439 15.79 -1.60 13.41
N ASN A 440 15.19 -0.89 12.44
CA ASN A 440 14.48 0.36 12.71
C ASN A 440 13.27 0.16 13.63
N THR A 441 12.50 -0.90 13.38
CA THR A 441 11.34 -1.25 14.21
C THR A 441 11.77 -1.58 15.64
N LEU A 442 12.87 -2.31 15.80
CA LEU A 442 13.44 -2.64 17.10
C LEU A 442 13.96 -1.40 17.83
N SER A 443 14.63 -0.49 17.12
CA SER A 443 15.11 0.77 17.69
C SER A 443 13.96 1.60 18.28
N PHE A 444 12.84 1.69 17.55
CA PHE A 444 11.64 2.35 18.06
C PHE A 444 11.07 1.67 19.32
N ALA A 445 11.04 0.33 19.35
CA ALA A 445 10.59 -0.41 20.53
C ALA A 445 11.52 -0.16 21.73
N ILE A 446 12.84 -0.18 21.52
CA ILE A 446 13.85 0.10 22.57
C ILE A 446 13.69 1.53 23.11
N ALA A 447 13.52 2.53 22.24
CA ALA A 447 13.33 3.92 22.66
C ALA A 447 12.11 4.08 23.61
N LYS A 448 11.02 3.35 23.35
CA LYS A 448 9.85 3.31 24.24
C LYS A 448 10.15 2.60 25.57
N TRP A 449 10.87 1.49 25.53
CA TRP A 449 11.27 0.76 26.74
C TRP A 449 12.14 1.63 27.66
N VAL A 450 13.13 2.30 27.08
CA VAL A 450 14.03 3.22 27.80
C VAL A 450 13.24 4.35 28.49
N ARG A 451 12.29 4.98 27.79
CA ARG A 451 11.45 6.04 28.37
C ARG A 451 10.52 5.54 29.49
N SER A 452 10.18 4.26 29.48
CA SER A 452 9.21 3.65 30.41
C SER A 452 9.88 2.96 31.61
N ASP A 453 11.21 2.87 31.62
CA ASP A 453 12.00 2.25 32.68
C ASP A 453 12.21 3.25 33.84
N PRO A 454 11.75 2.95 35.07
CA PRO A 454 11.95 3.83 36.22
C PRO A 454 13.43 4.11 36.53
N SER A 455 14.33 3.16 36.21
CA SER A 455 15.76 3.27 36.49
C SER A 455 16.48 4.29 35.60
N TYR A 456 15.90 4.65 34.45
CA TYR A 456 16.46 5.63 33.51
C TYR A 456 16.61 7.03 34.14
N ARG A 457 15.78 7.36 35.15
CA ARG A 457 15.86 8.63 35.88
C ARG A 457 17.13 8.78 36.73
N HIS A 458 17.86 7.69 36.99
CA HIS A 458 19.01 7.67 37.88
C HIS A 458 20.31 7.22 37.19
N ASN A 459 20.24 6.38 36.14
CA ASN A 459 21.37 6.06 35.26
C ASN A 459 20.86 5.40 33.96
N THR A 460 21.51 5.61 32.82
CA THR A 460 21.12 4.88 31.58
C THR A 460 21.51 3.40 31.76
N PRO A 461 20.58 2.43 31.77
CA PRO A 461 20.95 1.04 32.01
C PRO A 461 21.87 0.53 30.89
N SER A 462 23.07 0.07 31.24
CA SER A 462 24.13 -0.36 30.32
C SER A 462 23.67 -1.40 29.29
N LYS A 463 22.63 -2.18 29.62
CA LYS A 463 22.00 -3.18 28.75
C LYS A 463 21.37 -2.58 27.49
N TYR A 464 20.65 -1.45 27.59
CA TYR A 464 20.02 -0.82 26.42
C TYR A 464 21.07 -0.17 25.52
N VAL A 465 22.08 0.47 26.10
CA VAL A 465 23.19 1.08 25.35
C VAL A 465 23.92 0.02 24.53
N ARG A 466 24.23 -1.13 25.14
CA ARG A 466 24.88 -2.24 24.43
C ARG A 466 24.02 -2.78 23.29
N LEU A 467 22.71 -2.93 23.50
CA LEU A 467 21.79 -3.39 22.45
C LEU A 467 21.71 -2.38 21.30
N LEU A 468 21.61 -1.07 21.59
CA LEU A 468 21.61 -0.01 20.57
C LEU A 468 22.93 0.06 19.81
N GLN A 469 24.07 -0.09 20.48
CA GLN A 469 25.39 -0.18 19.84
C GLN A 469 25.49 -1.40 18.90
N ASN A 470 24.99 -2.56 19.34
CA ASN A 470 24.92 -3.75 18.50
C ASN A 470 24.03 -3.53 17.27
N LEU A 471 22.86 -2.91 17.46
CA LEU A 471 21.90 -2.59 16.42
C LEU A 471 22.52 -1.63 15.37
N ASN A 472 23.20 -0.58 15.83
CA ASN A 472 23.93 0.36 14.96
C ASN A 472 25.01 -0.36 14.14
N ARG A 473 25.83 -1.19 14.79
CA ARG A 473 26.87 -1.97 14.11
C ARG A 473 26.28 -2.89 13.05
N CYS A 474 25.23 -3.65 13.39
CA CYS A 474 24.58 -4.54 12.43
C CYS A 474 23.99 -3.78 11.22
N GLY A 475 23.37 -2.61 11.45
CA GLY A 475 22.85 -1.78 10.37
C GLY A 475 23.96 -1.27 9.43
N GLN A 476 25.06 -0.76 9.98
CA GLN A 476 26.20 -0.28 9.21
C GLN A 476 26.90 -1.42 8.45
N GLU A 477 27.11 -2.58 9.10
CA GLU A 477 27.75 -3.74 8.49
C GLU A 477 26.91 -4.31 7.33
N ARG A 478 25.58 -4.33 7.48
CA ARG A 478 24.66 -4.74 6.40
C ARG A 478 24.72 -3.80 5.19
N LEU A 479 24.77 -2.48 5.41
CA LEU A 479 24.93 -1.49 4.33
C LEU A 479 26.29 -1.61 3.63
N ARG A 480 27.37 -1.77 4.40
CA ARG A 480 28.74 -1.92 3.86
C ARG A 480 28.91 -3.18 3.02
N THR A 481 28.29 -4.28 3.43
CA THR A 481 28.38 -5.58 2.74
C THR A 481 27.40 -5.74 1.60
N ALA A 482 26.41 -4.85 1.46
CA ALA A 482 25.42 -4.94 0.39
C ALA A 482 26.04 -4.75 -1.01
N ASP A 483 25.63 -5.58 -1.96
CA ASP A 483 26.15 -5.59 -3.32
C ASP A 483 25.07 -5.50 -4.41
N ARG A 484 23.78 -5.60 -4.04
CA ARG A 484 22.63 -5.52 -4.95
C ARG A 484 21.66 -4.40 -4.60
N LEU A 485 21.53 -3.41 -5.50
CA LEU A 485 20.77 -2.19 -5.24
C LEU A 485 19.28 -2.47 -4.99
N ASP A 486 18.68 -3.38 -5.76
CA ASP A 486 17.25 -3.72 -5.66
C ASP A 486 16.89 -4.26 -4.26
N LEU A 487 17.77 -5.08 -3.66
CA LEU A 487 17.54 -5.64 -2.32
C LEU A 487 17.66 -4.56 -1.24
N VAL A 488 18.62 -3.64 -1.39
CA VAL A 488 18.78 -2.51 -0.46
C VAL A 488 17.56 -1.59 -0.52
N LEU A 489 17.07 -1.28 -1.73
CA LEU A 489 15.89 -0.44 -1.91
C LEU A 489 14.61 -1.09 -1.35
N GLU A 490 14.44 -2.42 -1.48
CA GLU A 490 13.31 -3.14 -0.85
C GLU A 490 13.32 -2.96 0.67
N GLU A 491 14.50 -3.03 1.31
CA GLU A 491 14.63 -2.81 2.75
C GLU A 491 14.45 -1.34 3.16
N LEU A 492 14.86 -0.38 2.33
CA LEU A 492 14.76 1.06 2.61
C LEU A 492 13.35 1.64 2.40
N LYS A 493 12.48 0.97 1.64
CA LYS A 493 11.14 1.45 1.26
C LYS A 493 10.32 1.99 2.44
N TYR A 494 10.35 1.27 3.57
CA TYR A 494 9.57 1.62 4.77
C TYR A 494 10.41 2.27 5.88
N MET A 495 11.70 2.53 5.65
CA MET A 495 12.60 3.11 6.65
C MET A 495 12.27 4.58 6.92
N SER A 496 12.12 4.92 8.21
CA SER A 496 11.92 6.29 8.69
C SER A 496 12.11 6.37 10.19
N GLY A 497 12.49 7.54 10.70
CA GLY A 497 12.57 7.83 12.14
C GLY A 497 13.95 8.30 12.56
N GLU A 498 14.02 8.86 13.78
CA GLU A 498 15.21 9.50 14.35
C GLU A 498 16.44 8.59 14.31
N TRP A 499 16.29 7.32 14.67
CA TRP A 499 17.41 6.36 14.68
C TRP A 499 18.04 6.17 13.29
N PHE A 500 17.23 5.98 12.25
CA PHE A 500 17.75 5.85 10.90
C PHE A 500 18.45 7.13 10.45
N GLU A 501 17.81 8.27 10.72
CA GLU A 501 18.31 9.60 10.35
C GLU A 501 19.66 9.93 10.99
N GLU A 502 19.83 9.60 12.28
CA GLU A 502 21.05 9.89 13.02
C GLU A 502 22.15 8.86 12.80
N MET A 503 21.82 7.58 12.67
CA MET A 503 22.80 6.49 12.76
C MET A 503 23.18 5.88 11.41
N LEU A 504 22.29 5.93 10.40
CA LEU A 504 22.45 5.17 9.15
C LEU A 504 22.35 6.00 7.87
N VAL A 505 21.79 7.22 7.87
CA VAL A 505 21.57 7.98 6.62
C VAL A 505 22.87 8.20 5.84
N GLU A 506 23.95 8.61 6.49
CA GLU A 506 25.24 8.84 5.83
C GLU A 506 25.81 7.57 5.18
N GLU A 507 25.85 6.46 5.92
CA GLU A 507 26.30 5.16 5.40
C GLU A 507 25.37 4.65 4.29
N THR A 508 24.08 4.95 4.38
CA THR A 508 23.09 4.62 3.32
C THR A 508 23.38 5.41 2.06
N MET A 509 23.63 6.73 2.16
CA MET A 509 23.99 7.55 1.00
C MET A 509 25.29 7.08 0.35
N ALA A 510 26.31 6.78 1.15
CA ALA A 510 27.58 6.25 0.66
C ALA A 510 27.40 4.91 -0.05
N THR A 511 26.57 4.02 0.49
CA THR A 511 26.23 2.73 -0.10
C THR A 511 25.51 2.90 -1.44
N LEU A 512 24.52 3.79 -1.51
CA LEU A 512 23.79 4.06 -2.76
C LEU A 512 24.71 4.67 -3.84
N GLN A 513 25.60 5.58 -3.46
CA GLN A 513 26.60 6.14 -4.38
C GLN A 513 27.60 5.09 -4.88
N ARG A 514 28.07 4.17 -4.01
CA ARG A 514 28.93 3.05 -4.40
C ARG A 514 28.28 2.15 -5.46
N MET A 515 26.95 2.13 -5.52
CA MET A 515 26.15 1.27 -6.39
C MET A 515 25.48 2.04 -7.54
N ILE A 516 25.94 3.26 -7.83
CA ILE A 516 25.39 4.17 -8.85
C ILE A 516 25.27 3.52 -10.24
N ASP A 517 26.20 2.62 -10.59
CA ASP A 517 26.21 1.92 -11.88
C ASP A 517 25.08 0.89 -12.02
N GLN A 518 24.51 0.43 -10.90
CA GLN A 518 23.39 -0.51 -10.89
C GLN A 518 22.03 0.18 -11.09
N ILE A 519 22.00 1.52 -11.06
CA ILE A 519 20.77 2.30 -11.28
C ILE A 519 20.31 2.11 -12.73
N ASN A 520 19.08 1.64 -12.88
CA ASN A 520 18.43 1.37 -14.15
C ASN A 520 16.92 1.67 -14.06
N TRP A 521 16.19 1.54 -15.18
CA TRP A 521 14.77 1.89 -15.26
C TRP A 521 13.86 1.12 -14.28
N THR A 522 14.26 -0.06 -13.80
CA THR A 522 13.45 -0.85 -12.85
C THR A 522 13.52 -0.34 -11.41
N ASN A 523 14.64 0.25 -10.99
CA ASN A 523 14.88 0.63 -9.60
C ASN A 523 14.97 2.16 -9.37
N MET A 524 15.13 2.94 -10.44
CA MET A 524 15.25 4.40 -10.36
C MET A 524 14.05 5.07 -9.67
N THR A 525 12.83 4.57 -9.88
CA THR A 525 11.61 5.17 -9.30
C THR A 525 11.57 4.98 -7.78
N GLU A 526 11.98 3.80 -7.30
CA GLU A 526 12.06 3.54 -5.86
C GLU A 526 13.16 4.39 -5.22
N LEU A 527 14.31 4.54 -5.88
CA LEU A 527 15.38 5.42 -5.44
C LEU A 527 14.94 6.89 -5.38
N ALA A 528 14.23 7.38 -6.41
CA ALA A 528 13.71 8.75 -6.47
C ALA A 528 12.72 9.05 -5.31
N LEU A 529 11.80 8.12 -5.04
CA LEU A 529 10.88 8.21 -3.91
C LEU A 529 11.61 8.20 -2.57
N PHE A 530 12.63 7.36 -2.44
CA PHE A 530 13.45 7.28 -1.24
C PHE A 530 14.18 8.60 -0.97
N LEU A 531 14.89 9.17 -1.95
CA LEU A 531 15.60 10.46 -1.84
C LEU A 531 14.65 11.61 -1.44
N THR A 532 13.45 11.63 -2.04
CA THR A 532 12.41 12.60 -1.69
C THR A 532 12.00 12.46 -0.22
N LYS A 533 11.73 11.23 0.24
CA LYS A 533 11.26 10.95 1.61
C LYS A 533 12.27 11.39 2.66
N ILE A 534 13.54 11.05 2.46
CA ILE A 534 14.61 11.40 3.42
C ILE A 534 14.97 12.89 3.40
N ASN A 535 14.59 13.63 2.35
CA ASN A 535 14.94 15.03 2.16
C ASN A 535 16.46 15.27 2.11
N HIS A 536 17.20 14.38 1.45
CA HIS A 536 18.66 14.43 1.36
C HIS A 536 19.08 14.72 -0.08
N LEU A 537 19.73 15.84 -0.30
CA LEU A 537 20.21 16.26 -1.61
C LEU A 537 21.48 15.48 -1.98
N CYS A 538 21.45 14.75 -3.09
CA CYS A 538 22.59 13.97 -3.58
C CYS A 538 22.73 14.13 -5.10
N PRO A 539 23.46 15.15 -5.58
CA PRO A 539 23.58 15.46 -7.00
C PRO A 539 23.98 14.26 -7.88
N PRO A 540 25.00 13.43 -7.53
CA PRO A 540 25.40 12.31 -8.37
C PRO A 540 24.29 11.28 -8.61
N LEU A 541 23.51 10.96 -7.57
CA LEU A 541 22.37 10.03 -7.70
C LEU A 541 21.24 10.65 -8.51
N MET A 542 20.98 11.95 -8.32
CA MET A 542 19.93 12.67 -9.04
C MET A 542 20.26 12.83 -10.53
N ASP A 543 21.50 13.17 -10.88
CA ASP A 543 21.97 13.22 -12.26
C ASP A 543 21.89 11.85 -12.93
N ARG A 544 22.25 10.78 -12.21
CA ARG A 544 22.10 9.41 -12.72
C ARG A 544 20.64 9.05 -12.97
N ILE A 545 19.73 9.39 -12.05
CA ILE A 545 18.28 9.19 -12.22
C ILE A 545 17.79 9.92 -13.49
N ALA A 546 18.18 11.19 -13.68
CA ALA A 546 17.81 11.95 -14.87
C ALA A 546 18.31 11.31 -16.16
N SER A 547 19.59 10.89 -16.21
CA SER A 547 20.17 10.24 -17.40
C SER A 547 19.46 8.92 -17.77
N VAL A 548 19.08 8.12 -16.77
CA VAL A 548 18.35 6.86 -16.99
C VAL A 548 16.91 7.14 -17.41
N ALA A 549 16.25 8.13 -16.79
CA ALA A 549 14.91 8.55 -17.14
C ALA A 549 14.82 8.97 -18.61
N ILE A 550 15.73 9.84 -19.07
CA ILE A 550 15.78 10.33 -20.45
C ILE A 550 15.98 9.16 -21.43
N LYS A 551 16.92 8.25 -21.12
CA LYS A 551 17.29 7.14 -22.01
C LYS A 551 16.21 6.07 -22.13
N ASP A 552 15.56 5.72 -21.02
CA ASP A 552 14.68 4.55 -20.91
C ASP A 552 13.21 4.92 -20.62
N ILE A 553 12.79 6.16 -20.90
CA ILE A 553 11.43 6.65 -20.63
C ILE A 553 10.33 5.75 -21.21
N ASP A 554 10.56 5.20 -22.40
CA ASP A 554 9.59 4.37 -23.12
C ASP A 554 9.32 3.04 -22.40
N LYS A 555 10.26 2.56 -21.57
CA LYS A 555 10.11 1.36 -20.74
C LYS A 555 9.34 1.65 -19.46
N LEU A 556 9.25 2.91 -19.04
CA LEU A 556 8.58 3.32 -17.83
C LEU A 556 7.08 3.49 -18.08
N HIS A 557 6.28 2.98 -17.15
CA HIS A 557 4.87 3.30 -17.13
C HIS A 557 4.67 4.81 -16.92
N TYR A 558 3.74 5.43 -17.64
CA TYR A 558 3.55 6.89 -17.62
C TYR A 558 3.24 7.46 -16.23
N THR A 559 2.65 6.66 -15.32
CA THR A 559 2.41 7.07 -13.92
C THR A 559 3.69 7.15 -13.07
N ALA A 560 4.77 6.47 -13.48
CA ALA A 560 6.08 6.55 -12.80
C ALA A 560 6.76 7.90 -13.03
N THR A 561 6.31 8.69 -14.01
CA THR A 561 6.81 10.05 -14.29
C THR A 561 6.71 10.95 -13.08
N TYR A 562 5.60 10.90 -12.33
CA TYR A 562 5.43 11.66 -11.10
C TYR A 562 6.54 11.36 -10.09
N ALA A 563 6.74 10.08 -9.78
CA ALA A 563 7.73 9.64 -8.81
C ALA A 563 9.18 9.95 -9.26
N THR A 564 9.42 9.94 -10.58
CA THR A 564 10.71 10.27 -11.20
C THR A 564 11.04 11.76 -11.07
N LEU A 565 10.06 12.65 -11.27
CA LEU A 565 10.24 14.10 -11.18
C LEU A 565 10.20 14.65 -9.75
N LEU A 566 9.61 13.89 -8.83
CA LEU A 566 9.41 14.30 -7.45
C LEU A 566 10.67 14.78 -6.70
N PRO A 567 11.85 14.11 -6.78
CA PRO A 567 13.04 14.58 -6.08
C PRO A 567 13.55 15.92 -6.61
N PHE A 568 13.48 16.18 -7.92
CA PHE A 568 13.95 17.44 -8.52
C PHE A 568 13.09 18.63 -8.06
N SER A 569 11.76 18.46 -8.07
CA SER A 569 10.84 19.48 -7.55
C SER A 569 10.97 19.69 -6.03
N THR A 570 11.05 18.61 -5.24
CA THR A 570 11.03 18.70 -3.78
C THR A 570 12.36 19.24 -3.24
N LEU A 571 13.48 18.73 -3.74
CA LEU A 571 14.83 19.11 -3.31
C LEU A 571 15.36 20.35 -4.05
N ASN A 572 14.58 20.88 -5.02
CA ASN A 572 14.94 22.03 -5.84
C ASN A 572 16.33 21.89 -6.47
N TYR A 573 16.54 20.81 -7.21
CA TYR A 573 17.81 20.56 -7.88
C TYR A 573 17.59 20.42 -9.37
N ASP A 574 18.23 21.31 -10.13
CA ASP A 574 18.24 21.26 -11.58
C ASP A 574 19.48 20.50 -12.04
N THR A 575 19.25 19.37 -12.71
CA THR A 575 20.33 18.61 -13.33
C THR A 575 20.88 19.37 -14.53
N PRO A 576 22.10 19.04 -15.01
CA PRO A 576 22.62 19.56 -16.27
C PRO A 576 21.71 19.31 -17.49
N GLN A 577 20.80 18.33 -17.40
CA GLN A 577 19.84 17.96 -18.45
C GLN A 577 18.38 18.25 -18.03
N ALA A 578 18.15 19.23 -17.15
CA ALA A 578 16.82 19.50 -16.59
C ALA A 578 15.76 19.71 -17.68
N ASP A 579 16.03 20.58 -18.66
CA ASP A 579 15.10 20.89 -19.75
C ASP A 579 14.71 19.64 -20.55
N GLU A 580 15.69 18.80 -20.90
CA GLU A 580 15.48 17.55 -21.63
C GLU A 580 14.66 16.55 -20.79
N LEU A 581 14.96 16.43 -19.49
CA LEU A 581 14.24 15.56 -18.57
C LEU A 581 12.76 15.95 -18.49
N TYR A 582 12.47 17.23 -18.24
CA TYR A 582 11.08 17.71 -18.13
C TYR A 582 10.34 17.52 -19.46
N ASP A 583 10.94 17.91 -20.58
CA ASP A 583 10.33 17.77 -21.91
C ASP A 583 10.00 16.30 -22.24
N VAL A 584 10.95 15.38 -22.04
CA VAL A 584 10.73 13.94 -22.28
C VAL A 584 9.61 13.39 -21.40
N CYS A 585 9.59 13.74 -20.11
CA CYS A 585 8.54 13.34 -19.19
C CYS A 585 7.16 13.88 -19.58
N ILE A 586 7.07 15.15 -19.99
CA ILE A 586 5.82 15.78 -20.43
C ILE A 586 5.31 15.13 -21.72
N ARG A 587 6.19 14.91 -22.70
CA ARG A 587 5.85 14.23 -23.96
C ARG A 587 5.37 12.80 -23.73
N HIS A 588 5.91 12.10 -22.74
CA HIS A 588 5.49 10.73 -22.39
C HIS A 588 4.09 10.66 -21.76
N VAL A 589 3.69 11.69 -21.01
CA VAL A 589 2.39 11.73 -20.31
C VAL A 589 1.28 12.33 -21.17
N THR A 590 1.58 13.34 -21.99
CA THR A 590 0.57 14.13 -22.74
C THR A 590 -0.41 13.28 -23.57
N PRO A 591 0.01 12.22 -24.30
CA PRO A 591 -0.92 11.39 -25.08
C PRO A 591 -1.87 10.54 -24.23
N ARG A 592 -1.63 10.44 -22.92
CA ARG A 592 -2.29 9.48 -22.00
C ARG A 592 -3.02 10.18 -20.85
N LEU A 593 -3.28 11.48 -20.95
CA LEU A 593 -3.93 12.27 -19.91
C LEU A 593 -5.31 11.73 -19.51
N SER A 594 -6.10 11.27 -20.48
CA SER A 594 -7.42 10.68 -20.23
C SER A 594 -7.34 9.40 -19.37
N SER A 595 -6.28 8.62 -19.52
CA SER A 595 -6.05 7.37 -18.78
C SER A 595 -5.26 7.57 -17.48
N PHE A 596 -4.89 8.80 -17.16
CA PHE A 596 -4.17 9.11 -15.93
C PHE A 596 -5.14 9.21 -14.75
N ASP A 597 -4.76 8.66 -13.60
CA ASP A 597 -5.51 8.83 -12.37
C ASP A 597 -5.60 10.33 -11.99
N PRO A 598 -6.81 10.92 -11.82
CA PRO A 598 -6.93 12.36 -11.60
C PRO A 598 -6.11 12.88 -10.41
N HIS A 599 -6.16 12.19 -9.27
CA HIS A 599 -5.39 12.58 -8.08
C HIS A 599 -3.88 12.59 -8.35
N LEU A 600 -3.36 11.61 -9.10
CA LEU A 600 -1.93 11.52 -9.40
C LEU A 600 -1.52 12.61 -10.39
N LEU A 601 -2.38 12.95 -11.36
CA LEU A 601 -2.10 14.03 -12.31
C LEU A 601 -2.04 15.38 -11.59
N VAL A 602 -2.93 15.63 -10.62
CA VAL A 602 -2.89 16.81 -9.75
C VAL A 602 -1.59 16.87 -8.95
N LEU A 603 -1.17 15.75 -8.34
CA LEU A 603 0.09 15.69 -7.60
C LEU A 603 1.30 15.97 -8.51
N MET A 604 1.28 15.45 -9.74
CA MET A 604 2.35 15.67 -10.72
C MET A 604 2.40 17.10 -11.21
N ALA A 605 1.27 17.68 -11.61
CA ALA A 605 1.20 19.07 -12.05
C ALA A 605 1.60 20.04 -10.93
N TYR A 606 1.24 19.73 -9.68
CA TYR A 606 1.76 20.47 -8.53
C TYR A 606 3.29 20.39 -8.42
N SER A 607 3.87 19.20 -8.54
CA SER A 607 5.33 19.03 -8.53
C SER A 607 6.01 19.78 -9.68
N LEU A 608 5.40 19.81 -10.87
CA LEU A 608 5.89 20.61 -12.00
C LEU A 608 5.84 22.12 -11.68
N ALA A 609 4.73 22.62 -11.12
CA ALA A 609 4.60 24.01 -10.72
C ALA A 609 5.62 24.43 -9.63
N VAL A 610 5.93 23.53 -8.70
CA VAL A 610 7.01 23.73 -7.73
C VAL A 610 8.37 23.89 -8.41
N ALA A 611 8.63 23.11 -9.46
CA ALA A 611 9.81 23.18 -10.31
C ALA A 611 9.77 24.30 -11.37
N ASP A 612 8.81 25.23 -11.30
CA ASP A 612 8.65 26.32 -12.27
C ASP A 612 8.31 25.87 -13.71
N CYS A 613 7.70 24.70 -13.85
CA CYS A 613 7.30 24.13 -15.14
C CYS A 613 5.77 24.06 -15.24
N PHE A 614 5.20 24.69 -16.28
CA PHE A 614 3.75 24.79 -16.46
C PHE A 614 3.31 24.32 -17.86
N PRO A 615 3.20 23.01 -18.11
CA PRO A 615 2.77 22.51 -19.41
C PRO A 615 1.29 22.83 -19.65
N GLU A 616 1.02 23.75 -20.58
CA GLU A 616 -0.33 24.30 -20.82
C GLU A 616 -1.38 23.21 -21.06
N VAL A 617 -1.04 22.16 -21.83
CA VAL A 617 -1.94 21.04 -22.13
C VAL A 617 -2.39 20.32 -20.85
N ILE A 618 -1.46 20.07 -19.92
CA ILE A 618 -1.76 19.40 -18.65
C ILE A 618 -2.61 20.31 -17.75
N ILE A 619 -2.27 21.60 -17.69
CA ILE A 619 -3.02 22.56 -16.87
C ILE A 619 -4.45 22.73 -17.37
N LYS A 620 -4.64 22.90 -18.69
CA LYS A 620 -5.97 23.02 -19.29
C LYS A 620 -6.82 21.77 -19.09
N GLU A 621 -6.22 20.58 -19.18
CA GLU A 621 -6.91 19.32 -18.90
C GLU A 621 -7.39 19.27 -17.44
N ILE A 622 -6.50 19.55 -16.47
CA ILE A 622 -6.82 19.48 -15.03
C ILE A 622 -7.95 20.44 -14.65
N PHE A 623 -7.97 21.63 -15.22
CA PHE A 623 -9.00 22.64 -14.92
C PHE A 623 -10.22 22.55 -15.86
N SER A 624 -10.33 21.50 -16.67
CA SER A 624 -11.54 21.20 -17.43
C SER A 624 -12.67 20.70 -16.52
N ILE A 625 -13.92 20.93 -16.93
CA ILE A 625 -15.10 20.48 -16.18
C ILE A 625 -15.15 18.94 -16.11
N ASP A 626 -14.78 18.26 -17.19
CA ASP A 626 -14.76 16.79 -17.25
C ASP A 626 -13.77 16.21 -16.23
N PHE A 627 -12.53 16.72 -16.23
CA PHE A 627 -11.51 16.27 -15.29
C PHE A 627 -11.89 16.53 -13.83
N LEU A 628 -12.40 17.72 -13.52
CA LEU A 628 -12.83 18.05 -12.16
C LEU A 628 -14.01 17.18 -11.70
N GLY A 629 -14.95 16.86 -12.58
CA GLY A 629 -16.05 15.91 -12.27
C GLY A 629 -15.55 14.49 -11.99
N ARG A 630 -14.58 14.01 -12.77
CA ARG A 630 -13.91 12.71 -12.54
C ARG A 630 -13.12 12.72 -11.23
N LEU A 631 -12.40 13.80 -10.95
CA LEU A 631 -11.66 13.97 -9.69
C LEU A 631 -12.60 13.98 -8.48
N ASP A 632 -13.72 14.67 -8.53
CA ASP A 632 -14.70 14.70 -7.44
C ASP A 632 -15.25 13.30 -7.14
N SER A 633 -15.56 12.53 -8.19
CA SER A 633 -15.99 11.14 -8.06
C SER A 633 -14.89 10.26 -7.45
N GLN A 634 -13.63 10.43 -7.86
CA GLN A 634 -12.49 9.73 -7.28
C GLN A 634 -12.30 10.05 -5.80
N LEU A 635 -12.47 11.32 -5.42
CA LEU A 635 -12.32 11.78 -4.04
C LEU A 635 -13.33 11.13 -3.08
N GLU A 636 -14.47 10.62 -3.56
CA GLU A 636 -15.42 9.89 -2.71
C GLU A 636 -14.93 8.50 -2.28
N THR A 637 -13.93 7.94 -2.96
CA THR A 637 -13.52 6.53 -2.76
C THR A 637 -12.12 6.38 -2.18
N ILE A 638 -11.27 7.39 -2.28
CA ILE A 638 -9.88 7.30 -1.79
C ILE A 638 -9.80 7.61 -0.28
N PRO A 639 -8.79 7.08 0.44
CA PRO A 639 -8.63 7.32 1.87
C PRO A 639 -8.52 8.81 2.22
N ASP A 640 -9.09 9.21 3.37
CA ASP A 640 -9.16 10.60 3.83
C ASP A 640 -7.82 11.36 3.77
N GLY A 641 -6.72 10.68 4.12
CA GLY A 641 -5.38 11.28 4.09
C GLY A 641 -4.93 11.66 2.67
N LEU A 642 -5.15 10.78 1.70
CA LEU A 642 -4.83 11.05 0.30
C LEU A 642 -5.82 12.07 -0.29
N ASN A 643 -7.09 12.00 0.10
CA ASN A 643 -8.11 12.96 -0.27
C ASN A 643 -7.73 14.39 0.14
N LEU A 644 -7.44 14.60 1.43
CA LEU A 644 -7.05 15.90 1.96
C LEU A 644 -5.80 16.44 1.26
N ARG A 645 -4.79 15.59 1.05
CA ARG A 645 -3.58 15.93 0.32
C ARG A 645 -3.89 16.36 -1.12
N THR A 646 -4.74 15.62 -1.82
CA THR A 646 -5.10 15.90 -3.22
C THR A 646 -5.84 17.22 -3.36
N ARG A 647 -6.84 17.46 -2.49
CA ARG A 647 -7.59 18.74 -2.45
C ARG A 647 -6.67 19.91 -2.12
N GLN A 648 -5.73 19.73 -1.20
CA GLN A 648 -4.73 20.75 -0.87
C GLN A 648 -3.83 21.04 -2.07
N ARG A 649 -3.28 20.01 -2.75
CA ARG A 649 -2.42 20.21 -3.91
C ARG A 649 -3.16 20.81 -5.11
N LEU A 650 -4.42 20.48 -5.34
CA LEU A 650 -5.24 21.13 -6.36
C LEU A 650 -5.37 22.63 -6.11
N MET A 651 -5.65 23.02 -4.86
CA MET A 651 -5.78 24.42 -4.47
C MET A 651 -4.44 25.18 -4.60
N GLU A 652 -3.33 24.56 -4.21
CA GLU A 652 -2.00 25.15 -4.36
C GLU A 652 -1.56 25.23 -5.83
N LEU A 653 -1.95 24.26 -6.66
CA LEU A 653 -1.74 24.29 -8.11
C LEU A 653 -2.55 25.41 -8.76
N ASN A 654 -3.85 25.52 -8.44
CA ASN A 654 -4.70 26.61 -8.94
C ASN A 654 -4.11 27.98 -8.57
N ARG A 655 -3.62 28.11 -7.33
CA ARG A 655 -2.89 29.30 -6.89
C ARG A 655 -1.65 29.58 -7.74
N ALA A 656 -0.82 28.57 -8.00
CA ALA A 656 0.40 28.74 -8.78
C ALA A 656 0.08 29.19 -10.22
N VAL A 657 -0.91 28.56 -10.85
CA VAL A 657 -1.35 28.89 -12.21
C VAL A 657 -1.90 30.32 -12.29
N CYS A 658 -2.78 30.73 -11.36
CA CYS A 658 -3.34 32.08 -11.37
C CYS A 658 -2.28 33.18 -11.20
N LEU A 659 -1.20 32.89 -10.46
CA LEU A 659 -0.14 33.86 -10.20
C LEU A 659 0.93 33.88 -11.28
N GLN A 660 1.39 32.72 -11.73
CA GLN A 660 2.53 32.59 -12.63
C GLN A 660 2.15 32.51 -14.12
N CYS A 661 0.94 32.03 -14.43
CA CYS A 661 0.46 31.83 -15.80
C CYS A 661 -0.95 32.43 -16.02
N PRO A 662 -1.15 33.74 -15.79
CA PRO A 662 -2.46 34.40 -15.98
C PRO A 662 -3.00 34.25 -17.42
N GLU A 663 -2.12 34.08 -18.41
CA GLU A 663 -2.44 33.84 -19.81
C GLU A 663 -3.24 32.55 -20.06
N PHE A 664 -3.20 31.58 -19.15
CA PHE A 664 -4.01 30.36 -19.24
C PHE A 664 -5.49 30.58 -18.89
N GLN A 665 -5.85 31.76 -18.36
CA GLN A 665 -7.22 32.16 -18.04
C GLN A 665 -7.95 31.22 -17.08
N VAL A 666 -7.20 30.50 -16.24
CA VAL A 666 -7.78 29.67 -15.18
C VAL A 666 -8.24 30.58 -14.03
N PRO A 667 -9.52 30.56 -13.63
CA PRO A 667 -10.00 31.39 -12.54
C PRO A 667 -9.55 30.86 -11.18
N TRP A 668 -9.46 31.74 -10.20
CA TRP A 668 -9.36 31.35 -8.79
C TRP A 668 -10.74 30.96 -8.26
N PHE A 669 -10.95 29.69 -7.89
CA PHE A 669 -12.26 29.18 -7.41
C PHE A 669 -12.23 28.58 -6.00
N HIS A 670 -11.11 28.70 -5.28
CA HIS A 670 -10.93 28.13 -3.93
C HIS A 670 -11.18 29.12 -2.77
N GLU A 671 -11.61 30.35 -3.03
CA GLU A 671 -11.82 31.39 -2.01
C GLU A 671 -12.71 30.92 -0.84
N ARG A 672 -13.89 30.36 -1.15
CA ARG A 672 -14.83 29.84 -0.13
C ARG A 672 -14.21 28.71 0.70
N HIS A 673 -13.41 27.85 0.07
CA HIS A 673 -12.75 26.73 0.73
C HIS A 673 -11.68 27.24 1.71
N CYS A 674 -10.83 28.17 1.27
CA CYS A 674 -9.77 28.75 2.10
C CYS A 674 -10.35 29.52 3.30
N ARG A 675 -11.40 30.32 3.11
CA ARG A 675 -12.09 31.02 4.21
C ARG A 675 -12.63 30.05 5.29
N LYS A 676 -13.16 28.89 4.89
CA LYS A 676 -13.60 27.85 5.85
C LYS A 676 -12.43 27.26 6.64
N LEU A 677 -11.28 27.07 6.00
CA LEU A 677 -10.06 26.57 6.67
C LEU A 677 -9.50 27.60 7.67
N GLN A 678 -9.56 28.88 7.34
CA GLN A 678 -9.07 29.97 8.20
C GLN A 678 -9.90 30.14 9.47
N LYS A 679 -11.24 30.07 9.39
CA LYS A 679 -12.13 30.15 10.56
C LYS A 679 -11.84 29.09 11.65
N LYS A 680 -11.04 28.06 11.34
CA LYS A 680 -10.66 26.96 12.25
C LYS A 680 -9.18 26.98 12.66
N ARG A 681 -8.38 27.94 12.21
CA ARG A 681 -6.91 27.96 12.43
C ARG A 681 -6.49 29.16 13.25
N TYR A 682 -5.95 28.89 14.43
CA TYR A 682 -5.06 29.80 15.12
C TYR A 682 -3.62 29.42 14.81
N VAL A 683 -2.75 30.41 14.57
CA VAL A 683 -1.33 30.15 14.32
C VAL A 683 -0.63 30.03 15.68
N VAL A 684 -0.15 28.82 15.99
CA VAL A 684 0.74 28.59 17.14
C VAL A 684 2.11 29.11 16.74
N VAL A 685 2.62 30.11 17.46
CA VAL A 685 3.87 30.77 17.08
C VAL A 685 5.05 30.24 17.88
N SER A 686 6.14 29.98 17.16
CA SER A 686 7.38 29.47 17.73
C SER A 686 8.09 30.54 18.59
N PRO A 687 8.95 30.14 19.55
CA PRO A 687 9.73 31.10 20.33
C PRO A 687 10.60 32.02 19.44
N ALA A 688 11.19 31.47 18.38
CA ALA A 688 11.97 32.22 17.40
C ALA A 688 11.12 33.30 16.71
N GLN A 689 9.90 32.97 16.28
CA GLN A 689 9.00 33.95 15.65
C GLN A 689 8.54 35.04 16.63
N GLN A 690 8.29 34.71 17.91
CA GLN A 690 7.98 35.73 18.93
C GLN A 690 9.15 36.69 19.13
N GLN A 691 10.37 36.15 19.17
CA GLN A 691 11.58 36.92 19.30
C GLN A 691 11.83 37.81 18.07
N ILE A 692 11.67 37.26 16.86
CA ILE A 692 11.77 38.00 15.60
C ILE A 692 10.76 39.16 15.61
N HIS A 693 9.50 38.92 15.97
CA HIS A 693 8.50 39.98 16.06
C HIS A 693 8.90 41.10 17.02
N LYS A 694 9.39 40.74 18.21
CA LYS A 694 9.86 41.71 19.20
C LYS A 694 11.00 42.56 18.62
N MET A 695 11.99 41.91 17.99
CA MET A 695 13.13 42.60 17.40
C MET A 695 12.73 43.46 16.19
N LEU A 696 11.83 42.97 15.33
CA LEU A 696 11.28 43.73 14.20
C LEU A 696 10.53 44.97 14.69
N SER A 697 9.71 44.84 15.73
CA SER A 697 8.99 45.97 16.34
C SER A 697 9.96 47.03 16.87
N GLU A 698 11.07 46.63 17.47
CA GLU A 698 12.11 47.56 17.94
C GLU A 698 12.90 48.19 16.78
N VAL A 699 13.25 47.44 15.74
CA VAL A 699 13.97 47.93 14.54
C VAL A 699 13.13 48.93 13.74
N LEU A 700 11.84 48.66 13.60
CA LEU A 700 10.91 49.49 12.82
C LEU A 700 10.32 50.64 13.66
N GLY A 701 10.60 50.73 14.96
CA GLY A 701 10.19 51.86 15.79
C GLY A 701 8.75 51.78 16.33
N GLY A 702 8.21 50.57 16.52
CA GLY A 702 6.94 50.31 17.21
C GLY A 702 6.21 49.05 16.73
N ILE A 703 5.40 48.45 17.61
CA ILE A 703 4.60 47.24 17.32
C ILE A 703 3.55 47.52 16.23
N ASN A 704 3.04 48.75 16.14
CA ASN A 704 2.05 49.15 15.15
C ASN A 704 2.62 49.25 13.73
N ARG A 705 3.91 48.98 13.51
CA ARG A 705 4.56 49.05 12.19
C ARG A 705 4.83 47.66 11.59
N VAL A 706 4.39 46.61 12.29
CA VAL A 706 4.49 45.22 11.86
C VAL A 706 3.11 44.59 11.95
N GLN A 707 2.55 44.18 10.83
CA GLN A 707 1.43 43.25 10.80
C GLN A 707 1.92 41.82 10.74
N VAL A 708 1.07 40.91 11.14
CA VAL A 708 1.42 39.54 11.46
C VAL A 708 0.35 38.59 10.98
N ALA A 709 0.77 37.39 10.55
CA ALA A 709 -0.14 36.40 9.99
C ALA A 709 -1.09 36.99 8.93
N VAL A 710 -0.58 37.93 8.10
CA VAL A 710 -1.35 38.63 7.07
C VAL A 710 -1.73 37.63 5.99
N VAL A 711 -3.01 37.62 5.63
CA VAL A 711 -3.53 36.77 4.57
C VAL A 711 -3.42 37.53 3.25
N THR A 712 -2.87 36.93 2.21
CA THR A 712 -2.83 37.55 0.86
C THR A 712 -4.11 37.23 0.08
N PRO A 713 -4.41 37.92 -1.05
CA PRO A 713 -5.60 37.65 -1.86
C PRO A 713 -5.74 36.20 -2.36
N TYR A 714 -4.60 35.51 -2.51
CA TYR A 714 -4.54 34.08 -2.88
C TYR A 714 -4.24 33.18 -1.68
N PHE A 715 -4.56 33.62 -0.47
CA PHE A 715 -4.51 32.83 0.77
C PHE A 715 -3.12 32.27 1.10
N TYR A 716 -2.05 33.02 0.80
CA TYR A 716 -0.80 32.86 1.56
C TYR A 716 -0.95 33.52 2.92
N THR A 717 -0.24 32.98 3.91
CA THR A 717 -0.10 33.61 5.22
C THR A 717 1.32 34.13 5.32
N VAL A 718 1.49 35.44 5.24
CA VAL A 718 2.75 36.16 5.47
C VAL A 718 2.96 36.25 6.98
N GLU A 719 4.13 35.82 7.46
CA GLU A 719 4.38 35.75 8.90
C GLU A 719 4.47 37.14 9.52
N PHE A 720 5.28 38.02 8.92
CA PHE A 720 5.38 39.42 9.28
C PHE A 720 5.33 40.27 8.00
N GLU A 721 4.50 41.30 8.02
CA GLU A 721 4.40 42.30 6.96
C GLU A 721 4.79 43.67 7.53
N CYS A 722 5.60 44.43 6.80
CA CYS A 722 5.78 45.85 7.06
C CYS A 722 5.77 46.65 5.75
N VAL A 723 5.36 47.92 5.82
CA VAL A 723 5.38 48.84 4.67
C VAL A 723 6.49 49.86 4.87
N LEU A 724 7.37 49.97 3.88
CA LEU A 724 8.42 50.98 3.81
C LEU A 724 8.05 52.06 2.81
N ASP A 725 8.24 53.33 3.15
CA ASP A 725 8.06 54.44 2.21
C ASP A 725 9.23 54.58 1.23
N LYS A 726 9.16 55.58 0.34
CA LYS A 726 10.22 55.91 -0.63
C LYS A 726 11.59 56.24 0.00
N HIS A 727 11.63 56.57 1.29
CA HIS A 727 12.84 56.87 2.06
C HIS A 727 13.26 55.70 2.94
N LEU A 728 12.70 54.51 2.72
CA LEU A 728 12.91 53.31 3.53
C LEU A 728 12.51 53.48 5.00
N GLN A 729 11.57 54.37 5.30
CA GLN A 729 11.01 54.54 6.64
C GLN A 729 9.73 53.70 6.78
N SER A 730 9.59 53.00 7.90
CA SER A 730 8.44 52.14 8.16
C SER A 730 7.18 52.95 8.52
N LEU A 731 6.06 52.61 7.88
CA LEU A 731 4.76 53.24 8.11
C LEU A 731 3.96 52.51 9.20
N PRO A 732 3.23 53.24 10.07
CA PRO A 732 2.34 52.63 11.06
C PRO A 732 1.03 52.15 10.39
N TYR A 733 0.54 51.01 10.84
CA TYR A 733 -0.79 50.49 10.53
C TYR A 733 -1.84 51.05 11.49
N SER A 734 -3.06 51.25 10.99
CA SER A 734 -4.20 51.77 11.76
C SER A 734 -4.73 50.76 12.81
N ASP A 735 -4.64 49.46 12.50
CA ASP A 735 -5.15 48.39 13.35
C ASP A 735 -4.04 47.68 14.13
N THR A 736 -4.31 47.42 15.42
CA THR A 736 -3.40 46.73 16.33
C THR A 736 -3.58 45.21 16.29
N ASN A 737 -2.46 44.48 16.23
CA ASN A 737 -2.44 43.01 16.28
C ASN A 737 -3.14 42.47 17.53
N THR A 738 -4.16 41.61 17.37
CA THR A 738 -4.85 40.99 18.50
C THR A 738 -4.12 39.71 18.93
N LEU A 739 -3.39 39.76 20.04
CA LEU A 739 -2.72 38.62 20.68
C LEU A 739 -3.68 37.92 21.64
N GLN A 740 -3.84 36.60 21.51
CA GLN A 740 -4.63 35.79 22.45
C GLN A 740 -3.76 34.72 23.12
N MET A 741 -4.03 34.43 24.39
CA MET A 741 -3.39 33.33 25.12
C MET A 741 -4.31 32.10 25.13
N SER A 742 -3.77 30.92 24.82
CA SER A 742 -4.50 29.66 25.00
C SER A 742 -4.52 29.20 26.45
N ASP A 743 -5.50 28.35 26.79
CA ASP A 743 -5.61 27.59 28.05
C ASP A 743 -4.36 26.76 28.44
N ARG A 744 -3.37 26.61 27.55
CA ARG A 744 -2.09 25.92 27.81
C ARG A 744 -0.86 26.85 27.82
N GLY A 745 -1.06 28.17 27.94
CA GLY A 745 0.04 29.14 28.04
C GLY A 745 0.81 29.42 26.74
N LYS A 746 0.31 28.99 25.57
CA LYS A 746 0.90 29.32 24.26
C LYS A 746 0.28 30.61 23.70
N VAL A 747 1.10 31.48 23.12
CA VAL A 747 0.70 32.71 22.42
C VAL A 747 0.14 32.35 21.04
N LEU A 748 -1.06 32.84 20.72
CA LEU A 748 -1.70 32.67 19.43
C LEU A 748 -1.90 34.02 18.75
N TRP A 749 -1.71 33.99 17.44
CA TRP A 749 -1.92 35.14 16.59
C TRP A 749 -3.24 34.96 15.85
N THR A 750 -4.04 36.01 15.89
CA THR A 750 -5.31 36.06 15.17
C THR A 750 -5.03 36.52 13.75
N MET A 751 -5.52 35.80 12.74
CA MET A 751 -5.35 36.22 11.35
C MET A 751 -6.13 37.51 11.10
N SER A 752 -5.51 38.47 10.44
CA SER A 752 -6.13 39.76 10.09
C SER A 752 -7.34 39.53 9.17
N PRO A 753 -8.46 40.29 9.34
CA PRO A 753 -9.58 40.24 8.41
C PRO A 753 -9.16 40.68 6.99
N GLU A 754 -9.77 40.10 5.96
CA GLU A 754 -9.48 40.42 4.55
C GLU A 754 -9.74 41.90 4.17
N GLU A 755 -10.54 42.62 4.96
CA GLU A 755 -10.96 43.99 4.66
C GLU A 755 -9.78 44.99 4.60
N ASN A 756 -8.64 44.69 5.24
CA ASN A 756 -7.48 45.59 5.30
C ASN A 756 -6.46 45.43 4.14
N ILE A 757 -6.61 44.42 3.27
CA ILE A 757 -5.61 44.13 2.21
C ILE A 757 -5.73 45.12 1.04
N ARG A 758 -6.89 45.78 0.92
CA ARG A 758 -7.24 46.75 -0.14
C ARG A 758 -6.75 48.16 0.12
N ASP A 759 -6.04 48.41 1.22
CA ASP A 759 -5.43 49.72 1.42
C ASP A 759 -4.32 49.93 0.38
N GLU A 760 -4.60 50.82 -0.58
CA GLU A 760 -3.61 51.31 -1.54
C GLU A 760 -2.42 51.85 -0.73
N ILE A 761 -1.28 51.19 -0.87
CA ILE A 761 -0.03 51.67 -0.28
C ILE A 761 0.33 53.03 -0.89
N PRO A 762 0.86 53.98 -0.09
CA PRO A 762 1.23 55.29 -0.60
C PRO A 762 2.14 55.18 -1.84
N PRO A 763 2.03 56.09 -2.82
CA PRO A 763 2.83 56.04 -4.03
C PRO A 763 4.33 56.06 -3.71
N GLY A 764 5.06 55.02 -4.17
CA GLY A 764 6.48 54.82 -3.90
C GLY A 764 6.78 54.01 -2.62
N ALA A 765 5.77 53.58 -1.86
CA ALA A 765 5.94 52.65 -0.76
C ALA A 765 6.00 51.18 -1.25
N GLN A 766 6.64 50.32 -0.46
CA GLN A 766 6.85 48.91 -0.76
C GLN A 766 6.42 48.04 0.43
N ARG A 767 5.60 47.01 0.16
CA ARG A 767 5.28 45.96 1.13
C ARG A 767 6.46 45.00 1.25
N VAL A 768 6.89 44.71 2.47
CA VAL A 768 7.97 43.78 2.78
C VAL A 768 7.38 42.61 3.56
N ALA A 769 7.54 41.40 3.03
CA ALA A 769 7.19 40.16 3.72
C ALA A 769 8.46 39.60 4.37
N VAL A 770 8.48 39.51 5.69
CA VAL A 770 9.56 38.85 6.43
C VAL A 770 9.13 37.43 6.76
N ASP A 771 9.77 36.45 6.13
CA ASP A 771 9.47 35.02 6.26
C ASP A 771 10.57 34.32 7.06
N PHE A 772 10.23 33.68 8.19
CA PHE A 772 11.15 32.83 8.92
C PHE A 772 11.20 31.43 8.30
N LEU A 773 12.37 30.99 7.89
CA LEU A 773 12.60 29.69 7.25
C LEU A 773 13.04 28.67 8.30
N ASP A 774 12.12 27.80 8.71
CA ASP A 774 12.38 26.72 9.66
C ASP A 774 13.29 25.63 9.08
N SER A 775 13.71 24.66 9.89
CA SER A 775 14.59 23.56 9.42
C SER A 775 13.95 22.67 8.34
N LYS A 776 12.62 22.65 8.21
CA LYS A 776 11.92 21.82 7.21
C LYS A 776 11.98 22.43 5.82
N THR A 777 12.17 23.76 5.72
CA THR A 777 12.35 24.47 4.45
C THR A 777 13.66 24.14 3.74
N PHE A 778 14.64 23.55 4.44
CA PHE A 778 15.94 23.17 3.90
C PHE A 778 16.09 21.66 3.73
N CYS A 779 16.99 21.24 2.84
CA CYS A 779 17.45 19.85 2.77
C CYS A 779 18.14 19.45 4.07
N LYS A 780 18.07 18.17 4.48
CA LYS A 780 18.59 17.76 5.80
C LYS A 780 20.12 17.84 5.90
N ASN A 781 20.81 17.61 4.79
CA ASN A 781 22.27 17.54 4.72
C ASN A 781 22.94 18.86 4.32
N THR A 782 22.17 19.86 3.87
CA THR A 782 22.71 21.13 3.35
C THR A 782 21.77 22.29 3.69
N HIS A 783 22.28 23.52 3.66
CA HIS A 783 21.44 24.72 3.77
C HIS A 783 20.70 25.07 2.46
N HIS A 784 20.44 24.08 1.61
CA HIS A 784 19.77 24.26 0.32
C HIS A 784 18.25 24.34 0.51
N ILE A 785 17.63 25.39 -0.04
CA ILE A 785 16.19 25.66 0.09
C ILE A 785 15.39 24.71 -0.83
N LYS A 786 14.30 24.16 -0.31
CA LYS A 786 13.38 23.29 -1.05
C LYS A 786 12.42 24.05 -1.97
N GLY A 787 11.87 23.34 -2.96
CA GLY A 787 11.08 23.94 -4.03
C GLY A 787 9.82 24.66 -3.54
N GLU A 788 9.11 24.10 -2.55
CA GLU A 788 7.88 24.72 -2.03
C GLU A 788 8.13 26.11 -1.44
N ALA A 789 9.25 26.30 -0.73
CA ALA A 789 9.63 27.57 -0.13
C ALA A 789 10.03 28.61 -1.20
N LEU A 790 10.68 28.16 -2.29
CA LEU A 790 11.03 29.03 -3.42
C LEU A 790 9.80 29.43 -4.23
N MET A 791 8.90 28.49 -4.52
CA MET A 791 7.63 28.80 -5.18
C MET A 791 6.82 29.82 -4.37
N ARG A 792 6.75 29.66 -3.04
CA ARG A 792 6.12 30.65 -2.15
C ARG A 792 6.77 32.03 -2.28
N LYS A 793 8.10 32.09 -2.28
CA LYS A 793 8.84 33.36 -2.47
C LYS A 793 8.46 34.03 -3.79
N ARG A 794 8.53 33.30 -4.92
CA ARG A 794 8.13 33.81 -6.25
C ARG A 794 6.70 34.36 -6.24
N HIS A 795 5.76 33.61 -5.64
CA HIS A 795 4.36 34.03 -5.55
C HIS A 795 4.16 35.31 -4.73
N LEU A 796 4.85 35.47 -3.61
CA LEU A 796 4.80 36.72 -2.83
C LEU A 796 5.38 37.89 -3.61
N GLU A 797 6.47 37.68 -4.35
CA GLU A 797 7.06 38.70 -5.22
C GLU A 797 6.11 39.14 -6.35
N ILE A 798 5.40 38.19 -6.98
CA ILE A 798 4.34 38.46 -7.97
C ILE A 798 3.20 39.28 -7.35
N LEU A 799 2.86 39.04 -6.08
CA LEU A 799 1.86 39.80 -5.34
C LEU A 799 2.32 41.21 -4.92
N GLY A 800 3.52 41.64 -5.33
CA GLY A 800 4.06 42.97 -5.06
C GLY A 800 4.84 43.07 -3.74
N TYR A 801 5.14 41.95 -3.07
CA TYR A 801 5.97 41.94 -1.87
C TYR A 801 7.45 41.90 -2.21
N ARG A 802 8.26 42.61 -1.42
CA ARG A 802 9.67 42.29 -1.29
C ARG A 802 9.86 41.26 -0.18
N VAL A 803 10.32 40.07 -0.53
CA VAL A 803 10.48 38.97 0.44
C VAL A 803 11.86 39.03 1.09
N VAL A 804 11.88 39.05 2.42
CA VAL A 804 13.08 38.96 3.26
C VAL A 804 13.00 37.65 4.03
N GLN A 805 13.91 36.72 3.71
CA GLN A 805 13.94 35.41 4.35
C GLN A 805 14.97 35.39 5.49
N ILE A 806 14.57 34.84 6.63
CA ILE A 806 15.42 34.65 7.82
C ILE A 806 15.62 33.14 8.03
N PRO A 807 16.77 32.57 7.64
CA PRO A 807 17.09 31.18 7.89
C PRO A 807 17.24 30.87 9.38
N HIS A 808 16.69 29.74 9.83
CA HIS A 808 16.81 29.32 11.23
C HIS A 808 18.26 29.16 11.70
N PHE A 809 19.18 28.70 10.85
CA PHE A 809 20.60 28.52 11.19
C PHE A 809 21.35 29.85 11.29
N GLU A 810 20.92 30.89 10.56
CA GLU A 810 21.46 32.25 10.72
C GLU A 810 20.93 32.85 12.03
N TRP A 811 19.60 32.79 12.25
CA TRP A 811 18.95 33.39 13.42
C TRP A 811 19.44 32.81 14.75
N ASN A 812 19.65 31.49 14.79
CA ASN A 812 20.11 30.78 15.97
C ASN A 812 21.64 30.67 16.07
N SER A 813 22.39 31.36 15.20
CA SER A 813 23.85 31.33 15.20
C SER A 813 24.44 31.99 16.44
N MET A 814 25.67 31.61 16.81
CA MET A 814 26.40 32.25 17.91
C MET A 814 26.69 33.73 17.66
N GLU A 815 26.81 34.13 16.39
CA GLU A 815 27.00 35.52 15.97
C GLU A 815 25.79 36.40 16.34
N LEU A 816 24.60 35.82 16.39
CA LEU A 816 23.35 36.47 16.81
C LEU A 816 22.96 36.04 18.22
N SER A 817 23.83 36.32 19.20
CA SER A 817 23.61 35.98 20.61
C SER A 817 23.13 37.15 21.47
N THR A 818 23.20 38.39 20.98
CA THR A 818 22.78 39.59 21.70
C THR A 818 21.60 40.28 21.01
N GLN A 819 20.84 41.06 21.79
CA GLN A 819 19.71 41.83 21.28
C GLN A 819 20.11 42.82 20.18
N ASP A 820 21.27 43.46 20.32
CA ASP A 820 21.79 44.41 19.33
C ASP A 820 22.23 43.71 18.04
N ALA A 821 22.83 42.52 18.14
CA ALA A 821 23.18 41.72 16.97
C ALA A 821 21.94 41.31 16.16
N TRP A 822 20.85 40.87 16.82
CA TRP A 822 19.58 40.57 16.14
C TRP A 822 19.01 41.79 15.43
N LYS A 823 19.03 42.96 16.08
CA LYS A 823 18.54 44.21 15.48
C LYS A 823 19.34 44.59 14.25
N GLU A 824 20.67 44.52 14.35
CA GLU A 824 21.57 44.86 13.26
C GLU A 824 21.40 43.92 12.07
N TYR A 825 21.27 42.62 12.33
CA TYR A 825 20.96 41.62 11.30
C TYR A 825 19.64 41.94 10.57
N LEU A 826 18.58 42.24 11.30
CA LEU A 826 17.28 42.60 10.71
C LEU A 826 17.35 43.90 9.92
N LYS A 827 18.02 44.93 10.43
CA LYS A 827 18.26 46.19 9.71
C LYS A 827 18.96 45.94 8.37
N ARG A 828 20.06 45.19 8.39
CA ARG A 828 20.80 44.83 7.17
C ARG A 828 19.92 44.10 6.16
N LYS A 829 19.13 43.11 6.61
CA LYS A 829 18.24 42.32 5.73
C LYS A 829 17.09 43.17 5.14
N ILE A 830 16.50 44.05 5.94
CA ILE A 830 15.32 44.86 5.55
C ILE A 830 15.75 46.07 4.70
N PHE A 831 16.74 46.84 5.16
CA PHE A 831 17.12 48.11 4.53
C PHE A 831 18.22 47.98 3.47
N LYS A 832 18.83 46.79 3.29
CA LYS A 832 19.98 46.58 2.38
C LYS A 832 21.12 47.58 2.65
N GLU A 833 21.43 47.85 3.92
CA GLU A 833 22.64 48.60 4.25
C GLU A 833 23.86 47.77 3.83
N LEU A 834 24.52 48.21 2.75
CA LEU A 834 25.87 47.77 2.39
C LEU A 834 26.75 48.07 3.61
N SER A 835 27.38 47.03 4.15
CA SER A 835 28.42 47.19 5.17
C SER A 835 29.45 48.22 4.66
N PRO A 836 29.96 49.12 5.52
CA PRO A 836 30.94 50.12 5.13
C PRO A 836 32.23 49.51 4.56
#